data_AF-A0A7S4W890-F1
#
_entry.id   AF-A0A7S4W890-F1
#
_cell.length_a   1.000
_cell.length_b   1.000
_cell.length_c   1.000
_cell.angle_alpha   90.00
_cell.angle_beta   90.00
_cell.angle_gamma   90.00
#
_symmetry.space_group_name_H-M   'P 1'
#
loop_
_entity.id
_entity.type
_entity.pdbx_description
1 polymer ?
#
loop_
_entity_poly.entity_id
_entity_poly.type
_entity_poly.pdbx_seq_one_letter_code
_entity_poly.pdbx_strand_id
1 'polypeptide(L)'
;MLQPGPLPAGQAERNFLAPAGANAAVLGNCRSQPAQTKASLDGVALNQGREVVHDSDGEEVFLCPVCRLPVDNCEQVQHGNEVILVHGECKAQLILTAAKKEEEAHARKDRAKKKAHREKYGIGWTLQRSAPSGRTLASLPLGLPALEGMCGVALQRGSGSVQLVHPSDPSACVNLEYLAIAIQVRRSEGREPLFSLDPDYGAMGGSGDRDSCWQRKRFEPEWLGRTSLGEVLFQADYHLKELSMGEHAQPITGMKSCFDMFREDGSTGHHGGWIAREWFVVRGAEMCLSDGNVLSPRVHMGVEARELVDGPGGVEDARLTSPDHPLVRYAEAFTHYFDLIAERKSVVHELREVAKACLVAKYLVESDAHLEDCWLSWANDACAGKAEPCVEIPQLWNERRYHQVRLLDGKMMDSPNGVVGDHDVCGVYGGVEMSLDRIELANLMVSAKKSLVVSATIPTEARAPQGVDLNLDKFCMSAPVADAGQDAGTWRGLDFVGASFWTAVDTDDGPLRKDERQFLSGVFHPRLSDRREDGDLFLPPSTDAALVHRLRELIGEEDAMRQRRLDHFRSTSFLTSDPGPLFPVSWAPSSEISQQGQAGSSHVLVSRSKSLQPRPDYFADAPRLLRSTDPSFDKSTEDGTRFRIYQISSLEVRTTQDHDGEESVCAVYSSITASSKGCQDSIAETERISKAKLYVERAGSSTATAGHQEWALGKPPPHKRFFTVLETVCGHHVLIELLDDGKIRWSANPRDLETRGSLARVVRVSGCHGVTVGDMMEHRGKQAQLLGGFFSPSRSKRVAQGAYDRASSA
;
A
#
# COMPACT_ATOMS: atom_id res chain seq x y z
N MET A 1 3.35 -51.97 -23.99
CA MET A 1 1.97 -52.49 -24.12
C MET A 1 1.34 -52.55 -22.75
N LEU A 2 0.44 -51.62 -22.45
CA LEU A 2 -0.67 -51.70 -21.49
C LEU A 2 -1.34 -50.31 -21.55
N GLN A 3 -2.55 -50.26 -22.11
CA GLN A 3 -3.39 -49.06 -22.20
C GLN A 3 -4.05 -48.77 -20.83
N PRO A 4 -4.36 -47.51 -20.49
CA PRO A 4 -5.30 -47.19 -19.44
C PRO A 4 -6.72 -46.99 -20.02
N GLY A 5 -7.70 -47.69 -19.46
CA GLY A 5 -9.12 -47.50 -19.71
C GLY A 5 -9.72 -46.29 -18.95
N PRO A 6 -10.96 -45.88 -19.27
CA PRO A 6 -11.53 -44.61 -18.83
C PRO A 6 -12.16 -44.70 -17.43
N LEU A 7 -12.04 -43.62 -16.66
CA LEU A 7 -12.71 -43.42 -15.37
C LEU A 7 -14.15 -42.91 -15.60
N PRO A 8 -15.12 -43.29 -14.73
CA PRO A 8 -16.51 -42.85 -14.87
C PRO A 8 -16.76 -41.48 -14.24
N ALA A 9 -17.63 -40.71 -14.88
CA ALA A 9 -18.14 -39.42 -14.40
C ALA A 9 -19.08 -39.62 -13.20
N GLY A 10 -18.72 -39.05 -12.05
CA GLY A 10 -19.59 -38.92 -10.89
C GLY A 10 -20.34 -37.59 -10.93
N GLN A 11 -21.66 -37.66 -11.08
CA GLN A 11 -22.59 -36.55 -10.82
C GLN A 11 -22.61 -36.23 -9.32
N ALA A 12 -22.35 -34.98 -8.97
CA ALA A 12 -22.60 -34.44 -7.64
C ALA A 12 -23.66 -33.34 -7.75
N GLU A 13 -24.92 -33.71 -7.55
CA GLU A 13 -26.02 -32.77 -7.30
C GLU A 13 -25.81 -32.11 -5.92
N ARG A 14 -25.58 -30.80 -5.89
CA ARG A 14 -25.66 -30.00 -4.67
C ARG A 14 -27.05 -29.40 -4.54
N ASN A 15 -27.88 -30.05 -3.72
CA ASN A 15 -29.10 -29.48 -3.17
C ASN A 15 -28.75 -28.34 -2.19
N PHE A 16 -29.06 -27.09 -2.56
CA PHE A 16 -29.14 -25.98 -1.62
C PHE A 16 -30.59 -25.86 -1.13
N LEU A 17 -30.81 -26.27 0.12
CA LEU A 17 -32.03 -25.98 0.87
C LEU A 17 -32.04 -24.50 1.26
N ALA A 18 -33.05 -23.77 0.77
CA ALA A 18 -33.41 -22.45 1.26
C ALA A 18 -34.14 -22.57 2.62
N PRO A 19 -33.91 -21.65 3.58
CA PRO A 19 -34.84 -21.49 4.68
C PRO A 19 -35.91 -20.45 4.32
N ALA A 20 -37.16 -20.84 4.51
CA ALA A 20 -38.33 -19.99 4.41
C ALA A 20 -38.50 -19.12 5.66
N GLY A 21 -38.77 -17.83 5.43
CA GLY A 21 -39.80 -17.02 6.12
C GLY A 21 -39.63 -16.63 7.59
N ALA A 22 -39.40 -15.34 7.84
CA ALA A 22 -39.98 -14.66 9.01
C ALA A 22 -40.18 -13.15 8.75
N ASN A 23 -41.45 -12.80 8.52
CA ASN A 23 -42.19 -11.58 8.84
C ASN A 23 -41.46 -10.22 8.94
N ALA A 24 -41.87 -9.34 8.03
CA ALA A 24 -41.80 -7.90 8.14
C ALA A 24 -42.67 -7.37 9.30
N ALA A 25 -42.09 -6.54 10.16
CA ALA A 25 -42.81 -5.63 11.04
C ALA A 25 -41.96 -4.40 11.41
N VAL A 26 -42.46 -3.23 10.99
CA VAL A 26 -42.36 -1.91 11.63
C VAL A 26 -40.96 -1.33 11.87
N LEU A 27 -40.50 -0.52 10.91
CA LEU A 27 -39.45 0.50 11.13
C LEU A 27 -40.00 1.64 11.99
N GLY A 28 -39.60 1.67 13.26
CA GLY A 28 -39.76 2.84 14.12
C GLY A 28 -38.68 3.88 13.82
N ASN A 29 -39.11 5.08 13.41
CA ASN A 29 -38.29 6.28 13.29
C ASN A 29 -37.58 6.62 14.60
N CYS A 30 -36.26 6.49 14.66
CA CYS A 30 -35.43 7.17 15.67
C CYS A 30 -34.89 8.47 15.08
N ARG A 31 -35.67 9.54 15.16
CA ARG A 31 -35.17 10.91 15.06
C ARG A 31 -34.68 11.34 16.45
N SER A 32 -33.37 11.44 16.62
CA SER A 32 -32.77 12.13 17.77
C SER A 32 -32.89 13.64 17.57
N GLN A 33 -33.78 14.28 18.32
CA GLN A 33 -33.74 15.74 18.54
C GLN A 33 -32.77 16.05 19.68
N PRO A 34 -32.02 17.17 19.64
CA PRO A 34 -31.24 17.62 20.78
C PRO A 34 -32.16 18.33 21.78
N ALA A 35 -32.43 17.69 22.91
CA ALA A 35 -33.08 18.35 24.04
C ALA A 35 -32.01 19.05 24.89
N GLN A 36 -31.98 20.37 24.84
CA GLN A 36 -31.28 21.18 25.85
C GLN A 36 -32.17 21.28 27.09
N THR A 37 -31.78 20.62 28.17
CA THR A 37 -32.30 20.88 29.52
C THR A 37 -31.14 21.03 30.49
N LYS A 38 -30.86 22.29 30.87
CA LYS A 38 -30.10 22.63 32.08
C LYS A 38 -30.97 22.28 33.28
N ALA A 39 -30.71 21.13 33.91
CA ALA A 39 -31.22 20.80 35.23
C ALA A 39 -30.04 20.73 36.20
N SER A 40 -30.13 21.52 37.28
CA SER A 40 -29.24 21.49 38.43
C SER A 40 -29.37 20.14 39.12
N LEU A 41 -28.31 19.34 39.13
CA LEU A 41 -28.23 18.05 39.82
C LEU A 41 -27.47 18.22 41.13
N ASP A 42 -28.21 18.45 42.21
CA ASP A 42 -27.73 18.24 43.58
C ASP A 42 -28.15 16.85 44.06
N GLY A 43 -27.17 16.03 44.46
CA GLY A 43 -27.34 14.96 45.45
C GLY A 43 -27.98 13.63 45.00
N VAL A 44 -27.35 12.90 44.07
CA VAL A 44 -27.60 11.45 43.90
C VAL A 44 -26.37 10.67 44.37
N ALA A 45 -26.57 9.72 45.28
CA ALA A 45 -25.51 8.94 45.93
C ALA A 45 -24.75 8.03 44.93
N LEU A 46 -23.52 8.44 44.58
CA LEU A 46 -22.63 7.86 43.57
C LEU A 46 -21.72 6.72 44.08
N ASN A 47 -22.17 5.90 45.04
CA ASN A 47 -21.29 4.97 45.78
C ASN A 47 -21.36 3.49 45.37
N GLN A 48 -22.08 3.10 44.33
CA GLN A 48 -22.14 1.70 43.91
C GLN A 48 -21.12 1.45 42.77
N GLY A 49 -20.07 0.68 43.06
CA GLY A 49 -19.13 0.16 42.05
C GLY A 49 -17.68 0.69 42.11
N ARG A 50 -17.32 1.54 43.07
CA ARG A 50 -15.95 2.07 43.18
C ARG A 50 -15.04 1.11 43.95
N GLU A 51 -13.93 0.73 43.33
CA GLU A 51 -12.84 0.02 44.02
C GLU A 51 -12.03 1.05 44.81
N VAL A 52 -12.34 1.17 46.09
CA VAL A 52 -11.60 2.00 47.05
C VAL A 52 -10.56 1.11 47.72
N VAL A 53 -9.30 1.48 47.58
CA VAL A 53 -8.21 0.84 48.33
C VAL A 53 -7.76 1.79 49.43
N HIS A 54 -7.27 1.24 50.54
CA HIS A 54 -6.66 2.03 51.58
C HIS A 54 -5.15 2.02 51.37
N ASP A 55 -4.50 3.17 51.44
CA ASP A 55 -3.04 3.26 51.42
C ASP A 55 -2.43 2.93 52.80
N SER A 56 -1.12 3.16 52.95
CA SER A 56 -0.36 2.78 54.14
C SER A 56 -0.76 3.53 55.41
N ASP A 57 -1.36 4.71 55.27
CA ASP A 57 -1.87 5.59 56.32
C ASP A 57 -3.37 5.43 56.55
N GLY A 58 -4.02 4.59 55.74
CA GLY A 58 -5.44 4.25 55.87
C GLY A 58 -6.36 5.26 55.19
N GLU A 59 -5.83 6.12 54.30
CA GLU A 59 -6.64 7.01 53.48
C GLU A 59 -7.27 6.24 52.32
N GLU A 60 -8.51 6.59 51.99
CA GLU A 60 -9.24 6.01 50.87
C GLU A 60 -8.72 6.58 49.54
N VAL A 61 -8.13 5.73 48.72
CA VAL A 61 -7.61 6.08 47.40
C VAL A 61 -8.44 5.43 46.30
N PHE A 62 -8.86 6.22 45.32
CA PHE A 62 -9.57 5.73 44.14
C PHE A 62 -8.57 5.23 43.10
N LEU A 63 -8.80 4.02 42.58
CA LEU A 63 -8.01 3.47 41.49
C LEU A 63 -8.67 3.73 40.14
N CYS A 64 -7.87 4.13 39.15
CA CYS A 64 -8.34 4.22 37.77
C CYS A 64 -8.68 2.81 37.25
N PRO A 65 -9.86 2.57 36.69
CA PRO A 65 -10.23 1.24 36.18
C PRO A 65 -9.39 0.78 34.97
N VAL A 66 -8.70 1.71 34.29
CA VAL A 66 -7.87 1.42 33.10
C VAL A 66 -6.46 0.98 33.49
N CYS A 67 -5.73 1.78 34.26
CA CYS A 67 -4.34 1.51 34.63
C CYS A 67 -4.16 0.91 36.03
N ARG A 68 -5.22 0.90 36.86
CA ARG A 68 -5.23 0.44 38.26
C ARG A 68 -4.31 1.22 39.19
N LEU A 69 -3.96 2.46 38.84
CA LEU A 69 -3.17 3.36 39.69
C LEU A 69 -4.06 4.36 40.44
N PRO A 70 -3.61 4.85 41.61
CA PRO A 70 -4.20 5.99 42.33
C PRO A 70 -4.47 7.20 41.43
N VAL A 71 -5.63 7.82 41.57
CA VAL A 71 -6.04 8.98 40.74
C VAL A 71 -6.00 10.28 41.55
N ASP A 72 -4.92 11.04 41.41
CA ASP A 72 -4.78 12.34 42.11
C ASP A 72 -5.44 13.49 41.33
N ASN A 73 -5.36 13.45 40.00
CA ASN A 73 -6.03 14.37 39.08
C ASN A 73 -6.99 13.57 38.19
N CYS A 74 -8.25 13.44 38.63
CA CYS A 74 -9.25 12.65 37.93
C CYS A 74 -10.06 13.49 36.93
N GLU A 75 -10.36 12.89 35.79
CA GLU A 75 -11.42 13.32 34.92
C GLU A 75 -12.59 12.32 35.00
N GLN A 76 -13.81 12.84 34.96
CA GLN A 76 -15.02 12.03 34.88
C GLN A 76 -15.24 11.58 33.43
N VAL A 77 -15.53 10.30 33.25
CA VAL A 77 -15.95 9.69 31.97
C VAL A 77 -17.26 8.97 32.18
N GLN A 78 -18.23 9.21 31.30
CA GLN A 78 -19.46 8.43 31.26
C GLN A 78 -19.20 7.11 30.53
N HIS A 79 -19.37 5.98 31.22
CA HIS A 79 -19.28 4.64 30.66
C HIS A 79 -20.64 3.95 30.81
N GLY A 80 -21.48 4.03 29.77
CA GLY A 80 -22.89 3.63 29.87
C GLY A 80 -23.67 4.56 30.79
N ASN A 81 -24.26 4.00 31.86
CA ASN A 81 -25.02 4.76 32.85
C ASN A 81 -24.20 5.16 34.08
N GLU A 82 -22.93 4.75 34.15
CA GLU A 82 -22.04 5.02 35.28
C GLU A 82 -21.01 6.09 34.95
N VAL A 83 -20.67 6.91 35.95
CA VAL A 83 -19.58 7.90 35.86
C VAL A 83 -18.37 7.33 36.57
N ILE A 84 -17.31 7.06 35.80
CA ILE A 84 -16.03 6.55 36.31
C ILE A 84 -15.00 7.67 36.38
N LEU A 85 -14.09 7.58 37.36
CA LEU A 85 -12.94 8.48 37.52
C LEU A 85 -11.72 7.82 36.90
N VAL A 86 -11.07 8.52 35.97
CA VAL A 86 -9.88 8.05 35.26
C VAL A 86 -8.83 9.17 35.21
N HIS A 87 -7.55 8.83 35.04
CA HIS A 87 -6.54 9.83 34.68
C HIS A 87 -6.88 10.45 33.32
N GLY A 88 -6.50 11.71 33.08
CA GLY A 88 -6.73 12.35 31.77
C GLY A 88 -6.08 11.59 30.61
N GLU A 89 -4.92 10.95 30.83
CA GLU A 89 -4.27 10.06 29.86
C GLU A 89 -5.10 8.79 29.58
N CYS A 90 -5.63 8.15 30.62
CA CYS A 90 -6.52 7.00 30.48
C CYS A 90 -7.84 7.38 29.80
N LYS A 91 -8.37 8.59 30.08
CA LYS A 91 -9.53 9.14 29.37
C LYS A 91 -9.22 9.34 27.89
N ALA A 92 -8.08 9.94 27.55
CA ALA A 92 -7.65 10.11 26.17
C ALA A 92 -7.53 8.75 25.45
N GLN A 93 -6.95 7.73 26.09
CA GLN A 93 -6.89 6.37 25.54
C GLN A 93 -8.27 5.75 25.31
N LEU A 94 -9.22 5.93 26.25
CA LEU A 94 -10.60 5.46 26.09
C LEU A 94 -11.30 6.17 24.92
N ILE A 95 -11.13 7.49 24.79
CA ILE A 95 -11.68 8.30 23.70
C ILE A 95 -11.10 7.84 22.37
N LEU A 96 -9.78 7.67 22.27
CA LEU A 96 -9.14 7.19 21.03
C LEU A 96 -9.58 5.77 20.66
N THR A 97 -9.73 4.88 21.65
CA THR A 97 -10.22 3.52 21.40
C THR A 97 -11.67 3.54 20.90
N ALA A 98 -12.52 4.40 21.45
CA ALA A 98 -13.89 4.57 20.99
C ALA A 98 -13.94 5.17 19.57
N ALA A 99 -13.16 6.22 19.33
CA ALA A 99 -13.04 6.88 18.03
C ALA A 99 -12.54 5.90 16.95
N LYS A 100 -11.53 5.09 17.24
CA LYS A 100 -11.03 4.05 16.33
C LYS A 100 -12.12 3.02 15.98
N LYS A 101 -12.90 2.56 16.97
CA LYS A 101 -14.02 1.63 16.72
C LYS A 101 -15.11 2.26 15.86
N GLU A 102 -15.39 3.54 16.08
CA GLU A 102 -16.33 4.30 15.26
C GLU A 102 -15.82 4.48 13.82
N GLU A 103 -14.54 4.83 13.65
CA GLU A 103 -13.86 4.95 12.35
C GLU A 103 -13.90 3.62 11.59
N GLU A 104 -13.55 2.50 12.24
CA GLU A 104 -13.64 1.16 11.65
C GLU A 104 -15.07 0.80 11.23
N ALA A 105 -16.07 1.15 12.05
CA ALA A 105 -17.47 0.94 11.73
C ALA A 105 -17.93 1.81 10.56
N HIS A 106 -17.48 3.07 10.49
CA HIS A 106 -17.74 4.00 9.39
C HIS A 106 -17.11 3.49 8.09
N ALA A 107 -15.80 3.19 8.11
CA ALA A 107 -15.07 2.65 6.98
C ALA A 107 -15.67 1.33 6.46
N ARG A 108 -16.27 0.50 7.33
CA ARG A 108 -17.01 -0.70 6.92
C ARG A 108 -18.32 -0.36 6.20
N LYS A 109 -19.09 0.60 6.72
CA LYS A 109 -20.32 1.08 6.08
C LYS A 109 -20.01 1.72 4.71
N ASP A 110 -18.99 2.57 4.65
CA ASP A 110 -18.56 3.21 3.41
C ASP A 110 -18.11 2.19 2.37
N ARG A 111 -17.29 1.20 2.76
CA ARG A 111 -16.89 0.12 1.85
C ARG A 111 -18.08 -0.68 1.34
N ALA A 112 -19.06 -0.97 2.20
CA ALA A 112 -20.28 -1.68 1.78
C ALA A 112 -21.12 -0.84 0.80
N LYS A 113 -21.27 0.46 1.07
CA LYS A 113 -21.97 1.41 0.19
C LYS A 113 -21.28 1.55 -1.16
N LYS A 114 -19.96 1.78 -1.16
CA LYS A 114 -19.14 1.85 -2.39
C LYS A 114 -19.22 0.55 -3.18
N LYS A 115 -19.16 -0.61 -2.52
CA LYS A 115 -19.35 -1.92 -3.18
C LYS A 115 -20.73 -2.03 -3.84
N ALA A 116 -21.80 -1.64 -3.13
CA ALA A 116 -23.15 -1.64 -3.69
C ALA A 116 -23.31 -0.67 -4.87
N HIS A 117 -22.67 0.51 -4.81
CA HIS A 117 -22.62 1.46 -5.93
C HIS A 117 -21.87 0.85 -7.11
N ARG A 118 -20.72 0.23 -6.87
CA ARG A 118 -19.94 -0.42 -7.93
C ARG A 118 -20.75 -1.48 -8.68
N GLU A 119 -21.47 -2.31 -7.94
CA GLU A 119 -22.38 -3.30 -8.53
C GLU A 119 -23.54 -2.65 -9.30
N LYS A 120 -24.21 -1.66 -8.70
CA LYS A 120 -25.39 -0.99 -9.28
C LYS A 120 -25.08 -0.22 -10.57
N TYR A 121 -23.94 0.48 -10.60
CA TYR A 121 -23.58 1.41 -11.68
C TYR A 121 -22.56 0.81 -12.66
N GLY A 122 -22.24 -0.49 -12.51
CA GLY A 122 -21.26 -1.18 -13.35
C GLY A 122 -19.84 -0.65 -13.19
N ILE A 123 -19.49 -0.08 -12.04
CA ILE A 123 -18.16 0.47 -11.79
C ILE A 123 -17.25 -0.66 -11.30
N GLY A 124 -16.04 -0.71 -11.83
CA GLY A 124 -15.08 -1.76 -11.56
C GLY A 124 -14.68 -2.43 -12.86
N TRP A 125 -13.42 -2.28 -13.21
CA TRP A 125 -12.84 -2.89 -14.38
C TRP A 125 -12.93 -4.41 -14.30
N THR A 126 -13.40 -5.03 -15.38
CA THR A 126 -13.27 -6.46 -15.60
C THR A 126 -13.11 -6.68 -17.09
N LEU A 127 -12.06 -7.38 -17.48
CA LEU A 127 -11.77 -7.60 -18.90
C LEU A 127 -12.94 -8.30 -19.61
N GLN A 128 -13.68 -9.19 -18.93
CA GLN A 128 -14.85 -9.87 -19.50
C GLN A 128 -16.01 -8.93 -19.89
N ARG A 129 -16.17 -7.78 -19.22
CA ARG A 129 -17.23 -6.81 -19.55
C ARG A 129 -16.81 -5.85 -20.66
N SER A 130 -15.52 -5.59 -20.78
CA SER A 130 -14.98 -4.49 -21.58
C SER A 130 -14.17 -4.97 -22.78
N ALA A 131 -13.74 -6.23 -22.81
CA ALA A 131 -13.07 -6.82 -23.95
C ALA A 131 -14.04 -6.89 -25.15
N PRO A 132 -13.53 -6.66 -26.37
CA PRO A 132 -14.27 -6.90 -27.59
C PRO A 132 -14.92 -8.28 -27.56
N SER A 133 -16.20 -8.34 -27.93
CA SER A 133 -16.82 -9.64 -28.12
C SER A 133 -16.16 -10.27 -29.35
N GLY A 134 -15.21 -11.20 -29.16
CA GLY A 134 -14.48 -11.88 -30.25
C GLY A 134 -15.36 -12.53 -31.34
N ARG A 135 -16.68 -12.56 -31.13
CA ARG A 135 -17.72 -12.87 -32.11
C ARG A 135 -17.67 -12.01 -33.38
N THR A 136 -17.16 -10.79 -33.35
CA THR A 136 -17.32 -9.86 -34.47
C THR A 136 -16.25 -10.03 -35.56
N LEU A 137 -15.09 -10.64 -35.26
CA LEU A 137 -13.96 -10.73 -36.21
C LEU A 137 -14.18 -11.73 -37.35
N ALA A 138 -14.94 -12.79 -37.11
CA ALA A 138 -15.16 -13.85 -38.11
C ALA A 138 -16.04 -13.41 -39.30
N SER A 139 -16.73 -12.27 -39.21
CA SER A 139 -17.62 -11.77 -40.26
C SER A 139 -16.97 -10.76 -41.22
N LEU A 140 -15.75 -10.31 -40.97
CA LEU A 140 -15.09 -9.36 -41.86
C LEU A 140 -14.65 -10.05 -43.15
N PRO A 141 -15.10 -9.60 -44.33
CA PRO A 141 -14.70 -10.14 -45.63
C PRO A 141 -13.27 -9.71 -46.02
N LEU A 142 -12.37 -9.57 -45.04
CA LEU A 142 -10.98 -9.16 -45.22
C LEU A 142 -10.04 -10.34 -45.51
N GLY A 143 -10.58 -11.54 -45.76
CA GLY A 143 -9.83 -12.68 -46.30
C GLY A 143 -8.82 -13.31 -45.36
N LEU A 144 -8.89 -13.04 -44.05
CA LEU A 144 -7.99 -13.65 -43.08
C LEU A 144 -8.55 -14.96 -42.51
N PRO A 145 -7.68 -15.94 -42.19
CA PRO A 145 -8.04 -17.05 -41.31
C PRO A 145 -8.60 -16.51 -40.00
N ALA A 146 -9.44 -17.28 -39.29
CA ALA A 146 -9.96 -16.88 -37.98
C ALA A 146 -8.80 -16.59 -37.02
N LEU A 147 -8.44 -15.32 -36.86
CA LEU A 147 -7.39 -14.90 -35.95
C LEU A 147 -8.04 -14.75 -34.59
N GLU A 148 -7.78 -15.72 -33.72
CA GLU A 148 -8.03 -15.56 -32.29
C GLU A 148 -6.99 -14.56 -31.75
N GLY A 149 -7.32 -13.27 -31.83
CA GLY A 149 -6.54 -12.19 -31.19
C GLY A 149 -5.80 -11.25 -32.14
N MET A 150 -4.84 -10.53 -31.53
CA MET A 150 -4.13 -9.34 -32.03
C MET A 150 -3.85 -9.32 -33.54
N CYS A 151 -4.23 -8.22 -34.19
CA CYS A 151 -4.00 -7.97 -35.61
C CYS A 151 -3.18 -6.69 -35.81
N GLY A 152 -2.31 -6.70 -36.80
CA GLY A 152 -1.58 -5.53 -37.28
C GLY A 152 -2.28 -4.94 -38.49
N VAL A 153 -2.04 -3.67 -38.76
CA VAL A 153 -2.64 -2.94 -39.89
C VAL A 153 -1.54 -2.55 -40.86
N ALA A 154 -1.62 -3.00 -42.11
CA ALA A 154 -0.67 -2.65 -43.15
C ALA A 154 -1.30 -1.72 -44.19
N LEU A 155 -0.57 -0.66 -44.59
CA LEU A 155 -1.02 0.28 -45.63
C LEU A 155 -0.30 0.01 -46.95
N GLN A 156 -1.04 -0.41 -47.97
CA GLN A 156 -0.49 -0.66 -49.31
C GLN A 156 -0.19 0.67 -50.02
N ARG A 157 1.09 1.04 -50.15
CA ARG A 157 1.52 2.36 -50.70
C ARG A 157 1.02 2.67 -52.12
N GLY A 158 0.70 1.65 -52.93
CA GLY A 158 0.25 1.85 -54.32
C GLY A 158 -1.26 2.05 -54.46
N SER A 159 -2.05 1.30 -53.70
CA SER A 159 -3.52 1.32 -53.77
C SER A 159 -4.16 2.20 -52.70
N GLY A 160 -3.43 2.56 -51.65
CA GLY A 160 -3.99 3.16 -50.43
C GLY A 160 -4.88 2.19 -49.65
N SER A 161 -4.95 0.92 -50.03
CA SER A 161 -5.81 -0.07 -49.37
C SER A 161 -5.22 -0.52 -48.05
N VAL A 162 -6.07 -0.69 -47.06
CA VAL A 162 -5.70 -1.22 -45.74
C VAL A 162 -5.82 -2.74 -45.75
N GLN A 163 -4.79 -3.43 -45.28
CA GLN A 163 -4.78 -4.88 -45.09
C GLN A 163 -4.52 -5.20 -43.63
N LEU A 164 -5.17 -6.26 -43.15
CA LEU A 164 -4.89 -6.82 -41.83
C LEU A 164 -3.79 -7.87 -41.97
N VAL A 165 -2.84 -7.86 -41.04
CA VAL A 165 -1.66 -8.74 -41.04
C VAL A 165 -1.43 -9.33 -39.64
N HIS A 166 -0.65 -10.40 -39.56
CA HIS A 166 -0.05 -10.83 -38.29
C HIS A 166 1.25 -10.08 -38.06
N PRO A 167 1.29 -9.15 -37.09
CA PRO A 167 2.52 -8.47 -36.77
C PRO A 167 3.44 -9.44 -36.01
N SER A 168 4.73 -9.41 -36.33
CA SER A 168 5.74 -10.14 -35.56
C SER A 168 6.01 -9.49 -34.20
N ASP A 169 5.77 -8.19 -34.09
CA ASP A 169 5.96 -7.38 -32.88
C ASP A 169 4.60 -7.04 -32.24
N PRO A 170 4.39 -7.38 -30.95
CA PRO A 170 3.21 -6.95 -30.19
C PRO A 170 2.96 -5.43 -30.19
N SER A 171 3.97 -4.60 -30.41
CA SER A 171 3.81 -3.13 -30.46
C SER A 171 2.93 -2.66 -31.62
N ALA A 172 2.95 -3.41 -32.74
CA ALA A 172 2.19 -3.12 -33.95
C ALA A 172 0.76 -3.68 -33.91
N CYS A 173 0.40 -4.39 -32.84
CA CYS A 173 -0.94 -4.89 -32.64
C CYS A 173 -1.90 -3.74 -32.33
N VAL A 174 -3.10 -3.83 -32.89
CA VAL A 174 -4.18 -2.88 -32.64
C VAL A 174 -5.46 -3.68 -32.37
N ASN A 175 -6.19 -3.27 -31.34
CA ASN A 175 -7.53 -3.78 -31.10
C ASN A 175 -8.47 -3.29 -32.22
N LEU A 176 -8.97 -4.21 -33.04
CA LEU A 176 -9.75 -3.87 -34.22
C LEU A 176 -11.08 -3.22 -33.90
N GLU A 177 -11.75 -3.60 -32.79
CA GLU A 177 -13.03 -2.98 -32.40
C GLU A 177 -12.79 -1.52 -32.02
N TYR A 178 -11.73 -1.25 -31.24
CA TYR A 178 -11.33 0.11 -30.90
C TYR A 178 -10.96 0.93 -32.15
N LEU A 179 -10.24 0.33 -33.09
CA LEU A 179 -9.86 0.97 -34.34
C LEU A 179 -11.08 1.35 -35.19
N ALA A 180 -12.04 0.43 -35.35
CA ALA A 180 -13.26 0.69 -36.11
C ALA A 180 -14.09 1.84 -35.50
N ILE A 181 -14.28 1.82 -34.17
CA ILE A 181 -14.97 2.89 -33.44
C ILE A 181 -14.22 4.22 -33.60
N ALA A 182 -12.90 4.22 -33.45
CA ALA A 182 -12.08 5.43 -33.60
C ALA A 182 -12.11 5.99 -35.02
N ILE A 183 -12.10 5.14 -36.06
CA ILE A 183 -12.28 5.54 -37.46
C ILE A 183 -13.65 6.20 -37.65
N GLN A 184 -14.73 5.62 -37.10
CA GLN A 184 -16.06 6.19 -37.21
C GLN A 184 -16.12 7.58 -36.57
N VAL A 185 -15.63 7.73 -35.32
CA VAL A 185 -15.60 9.03 -34.62
C VAL A 185 -14.78 10.05 -35.40
N ARG A 186 -13.58 9.70 -35.86
CA ARG A 186 -12.72 10.63 -36.61
C ARG A 186 -13.36 11.06 -37.92
N ARG A 187 -14.04 10.16 -38.63
CA ARG A 187 -14.75 10.48 -39.89
C ARG A 187 -16.01 11.33 -39.67
N SER A 188 -16.79 11.06 -38.63
CA SER A 188 -18.04 11.80 -38.38
C SER A 188 -17.85 13.12 -37.66
N GLU A 189 -16.98 13.14 -36.65
CA GLU A 189 -16.78 14.30 -35.76
C GLU A 189 -15.54 15.12 -36.11
N GLY A 190 -14.59 14.58 -36.90
CA GLY A 190 -13.33 15.24 -37.22
C GLY A 190 -12.34 15.32 -36.05
N ARG A 191 -12.54 14.52 -34.99
CA ARG A 191 -11.73 14.51 -33.75
C ARG A 191 -11.63 13.11 -33.14
N GLU A 192 -10.83 12.94 -32.10
CA GLU A 192 -10.76 11.70 -31.32
C GLU A 192 -11.93 11.53 -30.34
N PRO A 193 -12.22 10.28 -29.91
CA PRO A 193 -13.12 9.98 -28.80
C PRO A 193 -12.76 10.75 -27.52
N LEU A 194 -13.77 11.28 -26.83
CA LEU A 194 -13.61 11.96 -25.54
C LEU A 194 -14.59 11.42 -24.50
N PHE A 195 -14.15 11.40 -23.25
CA PHE A 195 -14.99 11.08 -22.10
C PHE A 195 -14.72 12.04 -20.94
N SER A 196 -15.77 12.48 -20.25
CA SER A 196 -15.70 13.22 -18.99
C SER A 196 -16.71 12.72 -17.95
N LEU A 197 -16.43 12.97 -16.67
CA LEU A 197 -17.24 12.60 -15.50
C LEU A 197 -17.62 13.83 -14.66
N ASP A 198 -18.59 14.59 -15.16
CA ASP A 198 -18.85 15.95 -14.71
C ASP A 198 -19.63 15.95 -13.40
N PRO A 199 -19.28 16.76 -12.39
CA PRO A 199 -20.13 16.95 -11.22
C PRO A 199 -21.44 17.66 -11.59
N ASP A 200 -22.54 17.24 -10.96
CA ASP A 200 -23.80 17.98 -11.02
C ASP A 200 -23.79 19.13 -10.00
N TYR A 201 -23.29 20.29 -10.45
CA TYR A 201 -23.19 21.49 -9.62
C TYR A 201 -24.55 22.03 -9.15
N GLY A 202 -25.66 21.65 -9.80
CA GLY A 202 -27.00 22.09 -9.42
C GLY A 202 -27.42 21.60 -8.02
N ALA A 203 -26.80 20.53 -7.52
CA ALA A 203 -27.14 19.91 -6.25
C ALA A 203 -26.30 20.39 -5.05
N MET A 204 -25.18 21.11 -5.26
CA MET A 204 -24.28 21.52 -4.16
C MET A 204 -24.81 22.69 -3.32
N GLY A 205 -25.84 23.39 -3.80
CA GLY A 205 -26.43 24.55 -3.14
C GLY A 205 -27.44 24.22 -2.02
N GLY A 206 -26.99 23.67 -0.89
CA GLY A 206 -27.67 23.94 0.40
C GLY A 206 -28.06 22.76 1.29
N SER A 207 -28.08 21.52 0.81
CA SER A 207 -28.18 20.35 1.69
C SER A 207 -26.80 19.75 1.88
N GLY A 208 -26.21 19.80 3.08
CA GLY A 208 -24.95 19.12 3.39
C GLY A 208 -24.99 17.59 3.29
N ASP A 209 -25.99 17.02 2.61
CA ASP A 209 -26.15 15.60 2.36
C ASP A 209 -25.37 15.20 1.11
N ARG A 210 -24.14 14.73 1.32
CA ARG A 210 -23.24 14.25 0.25
C ARG A 210 -23.82 13.08 -0.53
N ASP A 211 -24.79 12.36 0.03
CA ASP A 211 -25.43 11.23 -0.63
C ASP A 211 -26.32 11.67 -1.80
N SER A 212 -26.60 12.99 -1.88
CA SER A 212 -27.36 13.60 -2.97
C SER A 212 -26.49 14.11 -4.12
N CYS A 213 -25.17 14.04 -4.04
CA CYS A 213 -24.29 14.52 -5.10
C CYS A 213 -24.11 13.46 -6.20
N TRP A 214 -24.39 13.84 -7.44
CA TRP A 214 -24.29 12.98 -8.62
C TRP A 214 -23.20 13.49 -9.57
N GLN A 215 -22.66 12.59 -10.37
CA GLN A 215 -21.77 12.86 -11.48
C GLN A 215 -22.38 12.30 -12.76
N ARG A 216 -22.20 13.02 -13.87
CA ARG A 216 -22.70 12.67 -15.18
C ARG A 216 -21.57 12.15 -16.06
N LYS A 217 -21.73 10.93 -16.59
CA LYS A 217 -20.90 10.38 -17.66
C LYS A 217 -21.22 11.13 -18.95
N ARG A 218 -20.24 11.79 -19.53
CA ARG A 218 -20.38 12.50 -20.80
C ARG A 218 -19.42 11.92 -21.82
N PHE A 219 -19.99 11.48 -22.92
CA PHE A 219 -19.25 10.90 -24.04
C PHE A 219 -19.39 11.82 -25.25
N GLU A 220 -18.30 11.99 -26.00
CA GLU A 220 -18.35 12.73 -27.27
C GLU A 220 -17.71 11.90 -28.40
N PRO A 221 -18.52 11.42 -29.37
CA PRO A 221 -19.98 11.58 -29.48
C PRO A 221 -20.77 10.73 -28.45
N GLU A 222 -22.03 11.09 -28.19
CA GLU A 222 -22.86 10.48 -27.12
C GLU A 222 -22.99 8.95 -27.24
N TRP A 223 -23.06 8.44 -28.47
CA TRP A 223 -23.20 7.00 -28.73
C TRP A 223 -22.00 6.16 -28.27
N LEU A 224 -20.83 6.78 -28.03
CA LEU A 224 -19.65 6.09 -27.51
C LEU A 224 -19.92 5.39 -26.17
N GLY A 225 -20.81 5.94 -25.33
CA GLY A 225 -21.15 5.34 -24.04
C GLY A 225 -21.76 3.94 -24.16
N ARG A 226 -22.13 3.51 -25.37
CA ARG A 226 -22.66 2.17 -25.67
C ARG A 226 -21.61 1.21 -26.23
N THR A 227 -20.35 1.62 -26.29
CA THR A 227 -19.27 0.85 -26.90
C THR A 227 -18.28 0.32 -25.86
N SER A 228 -17.49 -0.69 -26.24
CA SER A 228 -16.36 -1.17 -25.42
C SER A 228 -15.32 -0.06 -25.21
N LEU A 229 -15.03 0.74 -26.25
CA LEU A 229 -14.12 1.89 -26.18
C LEU A 229 -14.61 2.92 -25.16
N GLY A 230 -15.88 3.32 -25.21
CA GLY A 230 -16.44 4.26 -24.22
C GLY A 230 -16.39 3.71 -22.80
N GLU A 231 -16.63 2.42 -22.61
CA GLU A 231 -16.51 1.78 -21.30
C GLU A 231 -15.07 1.82 -20.78
N VAL A 232 -14.05 1.59 -21.62
CA VAL A 232 -12.64 1.74 -21.25
C VAL A 232 -12.34 3.17 -20.82
N LEU A 233 -12.78 4.18 -21.58
CA LEU A 233 -12.57 5.59 -21.24
C LEU A 233 -13.16 5.92 -19.85
N PHE A 234 -14.39 5.47 -19.58
CA PHE A 234 -15.04 5.67 -18.29
C PHE A 234 -14.32 4.95 -17.14
N GLN A 235 -14.04 3.65 -17.29
CA GLN A 235 -13.44 2.86 -16.22
C GLN A 235 -12.02 3.33 -15.89
N ALA A 236 -11.23 3.72 -16.91
CA ALA A 236 -9.88 4.22 -16.70
C ALA A 236 -9.89 5.54 -15.92
N ASP A 237 -10.73 6.48 -16.34
CA ASP A 237 -10.88 7.78 -15.69
C ASP A 237 -11.38 7.64 -14.22
N TYR A 238 -12.33 6.74 -13.98
CA TYR A 238 -12.83 6.46 -12.64
C TYR A 238 -11.75 5.78 -11.77
N HIS A 239 -11.01 4.83 -12.34
CA HIS A 239 -9.94 4.12 -11.62
C HIS A 239 -8.78 5.04 -11.23
N LEU A 240 -8.40 5.98 -12.11
CA LEU A 240 -7.41 7.03 -11.81
C LEU A 240 -7.81 7.82 -10.56
N LYS A 241 -9.09 8.23 -10.48
CA LYS A 241 -9.61 8.99 -9.33
C LYS A 241 -9.64 8.17 -8.04
N GLU A 242 -10.00 6.89 -8.13
CA GLU A 242 -9.93 5.99 -6.97
C GLU A 242 -8.48 5.81 -6.49
N LEU A 243 -7.52 5.72 -7.41
CA LEU A 243 -6.10 5.67 -7.06
C LEU A 243 -5.61 6.99 -6.45
N SER A 244 -5.92 8.13 -7.04
CA SER A 244 -5.48 9.43 -6.52
C SER A 244 -6.08 9.76 -5.16
N MET A 245 -7.27 9.24 -4.86
CA MET A 245 -7.89 9.33 -3.54
C MET A 245 -7.43 8.25 -2.55
N GLY A 246 -6.60 7.30 -2.98
CA GLY A 246 -6.11 6.23 -2.13
C GLY A 246 -7.21 5.27 -1.66
N GLU A 247 -8.22 5.03 -2.51
CA GLU A 247 -9.20 3.94 -2.34
C GLU A 247 -8.57 2.57 -2.58
N HIS A 248 -7.60 2.52 -3.51
CA HIS A 248 -6.82 1.34 -3.85
C HIS A 248 -5.36 1.53 -3.45
N ALA A 249 -4.65 0.40 -3.28
CA ALA A 249 -3.20 0.41 -3.17
C ALA A 249 -2.59 0.96 -4.47
N GLN A 250 -1.56 1.79 -4.34
CA GLN A 250 -0.90 2.35 -5.53
C GLN A 250 -0.20 1.24 -6.33
N PRO A 251 -0.24 1.29 -7.68
CA PRO A 251 0.41 0.32 -8.55
C PRO A 251 1.94 0.34 -8.48
N ILE A 252 2.54 1.32 -7.78
CA ILE A 252 3.98 1.59 -7.75
C ILE A 252 4.44 1.69 -6.29
N THR A 253 5.55 1.04 -6.00
CA THR A 253 6.17 1.05 -4.68
C THR A 253 6.74 2.43 -4.36
N GLY A 254 6.25 3.05 -3.27
CA GLY A 254 6.63 4.38 -2.81
C GLY A 254 5.78 5.51 -3.40
N MET A 255 4.95 5.24 -4.41
CA MET A 255 4.01 6.22 -4.92
C MET A 255 2.93 6.50 -3.88
N LYS A 256 2.58 7.77 -3.69
CA LYS A 256 1.62 8.24 -2.69
C LYS A 256 0.33 8.69 -3.37
N SER A 257 -0.80 8.57 -2.69
CA SER A 257 -2.05 9.19 -3.14
C SER A 257 -2.06 10.70 -2.82
N CYS A 258 -2.96 11.47 -3.44
CA CYS A 258 -3.15 12.89 -3.13
C CYS A 258 -3.44 13.11 -1.64
N PHE A 259 -4.21 12.21 -1.02
CA PHE A 259 -4.52 12.26 0.42
C PHE A 259 -3.30 11.99 1.29
N ASP A 260 -2.41 11.10 0.87
CA ASP A 260 -1.18 10.82 1.61
C ASP A 260 -0.22 12.03 1.53
N MET A 261 -0.09 12.65 0.35
CA MET A 261 0.72 13.86 0.17
C MET A 261 0.16 15.03 0.97
N PHE A 262 -1.15 15.27 0.88
CA PHE A 262 -1.83 16.34 1.63
C PHE A 262 -1.58 16.21 3.14
N ARG A 263 -1.59 14.99 3.68
CA ARG A 263 -1.30 14.73 5.09
C ARG A 263 0.17 15.01 5.44
N GLU A 264 1.12 14.69 4.57
CA GLU A 264 2.55 14.89 4.83
C GLU A 264 2.96 16.36 4.85
N ASP A 265 2.29 17.20 4.06
CA ASP A 265 2.59 18.62 3.98
C ASP A 265 2.27 19.37 5.29
N GLY A 266 1.70 18.68 6.29
CA GLY A 266 1.60 19.14 7.69
C GLY A 266 0.80 20.43 7.86
N SER A 267 0.08 20.84 6.82
CA SER A 267 -0.58 22.13 6.69
C SER A 267 -1.90 22.13 7.45
N THR A 268 -1.83 21.90 8.76
CA THR A 268 -2.90 21.93 9.76
C THR A 268 -3.51 23.33 9.98
N GLY A 269 -3.30 24.25 9.04
CA GLY A 269 -3.52 25.68 9.22
C GLY A 269 -4.61 26.26 8.33
N HIS A 270 -4.41 26.29 7.01
CA HIS A 270 -5.07 27.31 6.17
C HIS A 270 -5.57 26.85 4.79
N HIS A 271 -5.42 25.57 4.43
CA HIS A 271 -6.01 25.07 3.19
C HIS A 271 -7.36 24.44 3.52
N GLY A 272 -8.42 25.24 3.42
CA GLY A 272 -9.77 24.69 3.29
C GLY A 272 -9.77 23.64 2.17
N GLY A 273 -10.59 22.60 2.30
CA GLY A 273 -10.63 21.49 1.36
C GLY A 273 -10.61 21.96 -0.10
N TRP A 274 -9.85 21.27 -0.94
CA TRP A 274 -9.72 21.61 -2.36
C TRP A 274 -10.63 20.74 -3.22
N ILE A 275 -10.95 21.27 -4.39
CA ILE A 275 -11.68 20.61 -5.46
C ILE A 275 -10.78 20.70 -6.69
N ALA A 276 -10.58 19.59 -7.38
CA ALA A 276 -9.67 19.55 -8.53
C ALA A 276 -10.06 18.47 -9.54
N ARG A 277 -9.44 18.53 -10.72
CA ARG A 277 -9.64 17.59 -11.81
C ARG A 277 -8.34 16.88 -12.14
N GLU A 278 -8.47 15.63 -12.55
CA GLU A 278 -7.42 14.80 -13.11
C GLU A 278 -7.92 14.12 -14.38
N TRP A 279 -7.03 14.01 -15.37
CA TRP A 279 -7.35 13.33 -16.60
C TRP A 279 -6.13 12.79 -17.35
N PHE A 280 -6.38 11.80 -18.21
CA PHE A 280 -5.37 11.23 -19.10
C PHE A 280 -5.14 12.10 -20.33
N VAL A 281 -3.88 12.20 -20.75
CA VAL A 281 -3.47 12.93 -21.95
C VAL A 281 -2.47 12.12 -22.78
N VAL A 282 -2.49 12.30 -24.10
CA VAL A 282 -1.39 11.87 -24.97
C VAL A 282 -0.33 12.96 -25.02
N ARG A 283 0.88 12.68 -24.52
CA ARG A 283 2.03 13.61 -24.49
C ARG A 283 2.94 13.47 -25.70
N GLY A 284 2.99 12.29 -26.30
CA GLY A 284 3.73 12.01 -27.53
C GLY A 284 3.03 10.94 -28.35
N ALA A 285 3.06 11.07 -29.67
CA ALA A 285 2.49 10.06 -30.56
C ALA A 285 3.29 10.00 -31.86
N GLU A 286 3.63 8.77 -32.28
CA GLU A 286 4.43 8.52 -33.47
C GLU A 286 3.87 7.30 -34.21
N MET A 287 3.74 7.42 -35.53
CA MET A 287 3.41 6.29 -36.38
C MET A 287 4.69 5.77 -37.02
N CYS A 288 5.05 4.52 -36.72
CA CYS A 288 6.16 3.84 -37.37
C CYS A 288 5.67 2.93 -38.51
N LEU A 289 6.49 2.76 -39.54
CA LEU A 289 6.27 1.76 -40.59
C LEU A 289 7.39 0.73 -40.56
N SER A 290 7.02 -0.54 -40.45
CA SER A 290 7.94 -1.67 -40.57
C SER A 290 8.14 -2.13 -42.01
N ASP A 291 9.10 -3.04 -42.20
CA ASP A 291 9.34 -3.77 -43.45
C ASP A 291 8.11 -4.62 -43.80
N GLY A 292 7.31 -4.14 -44.75
CA GLY A 292 5.98 -4.70 -45.07
C GLY A 292 4.84 -3.69 -44.99
N ASN A 293 5.16 -2.44 -44.65
CA ASN A 293 4.22 -1.35 -44.45
C ASN A 293 3.21 -1.58 -43.31
N VAL A 294 3.57 -2.39 -42.31
CA VAL A 294 2.76 -2.54 -41.10
C VAL A 294 2.94 -1.31 -40.23
N LEU A 295 1.82 -0.69 -39.87
CA LEU A 295 1.71 0.43 -38.97
C LEU A 295 1.99 -0.03 -37.54
N SER A 296 2.97 0.60 -36.90
CA SER A 296 3.28 0.40 -35.49
C SER A 296 3.05 1.71 -34.72
N PRO A 297 1.91 1.84 -34.02
CA PRO A 297 1.60 3.04 -33.26
C PRO A 297 2.38 3.09 -31.94
N ARG A 298 3.07 4.22 -31.70
CA ARG A 298 3.73 4.51 -30.42
C ARG A 298 3.07 5.70 -29.77
N VAL A 299 2.59 5.51 -28.54
CA VAL A 299 1.94 6.55 -27.74
C VAL A 299 2.65 6.68 -26.40
N HIS A 300 2.89 7.92 -26.00
CA HIS A 300 3.40 8.30 -24.70
C HIS A 300 2.27 9.03 -23.98
N MET A 301 1.71 8.39 -22.97
CA MET A 301 0.57 8.91 -22.23
C MET A 301 0.99 9.40 -20.85
N GLY A 302 0.15 10.22 -20.24
CA GLY A 302 0.34 10.72 -18.89
C GLY A 302 -0.97 11.20 -18.29
N VAL A 303 -0.86 11.86 -17.16
CA VAL A 303 -1.96 12.50 -16.44
C VAL A 303 -1.67 13.99 -16.30
N GLU A 304 -2.71 14.79 -16.37
CA GLU A 304 -2.69 16.21 -16.02
C GLU A 304 -3.72 16.47 -14.92
N ALA A 305 -3.47 17.50 -14.12
CA ALA A 305 -4.37 17.92 -13.06
C ALA A 305 -4.51 19.44 -13.01
N ARG A 306 -5.68 19.91 -12.61
CA ARG A 306 -5.95 21.33 -12.33
C ARG A 306 -6.86 21.50 -11.12
N GLU A 307 -6.56 22.49 -10.30
CA GLU A 307 -7.45 22.95 -9.24
C GLU A 307 -8.69 23.60 -9.85
N LEU A 308 -9.83 23.42 -9.19
CA LEU A 308 -11.10 24.07 -9.53
C LEU A 308 -11.33 25.26 -8.60
N VAL A 309 -11.65 26.40 -9.18
CA VAL A 309 -11.86 27.67 -8.48
C VAL A 309 -13.23 28.26 -8.81
N ASP A 310 -13.80 29.03 -7.87
CA ASP A 310 -15.04 29.76 -8.13
C ASP A 310 -14.79 30.90 -9.12
N GLY A 311 -15.34 30.75 -10.32
CA GLY A 311 -15.36 31.76 -11.37
C GLY A 311 -16.72 32.48 -11.49
N PRO A 312 -16.81 33.50 -12.36
CA PRO A 312 -18.05 34.25 -12.57
C PRO A 312 -19.20 33.39 -13.15
N GLY A 313 -18.88 32.26 -13.77
CA GLY A 313 -19.83 31.30 -14.32
C GLY A 313 -20.10 30.06 -13.45
N GLY A 314 -19.60 30.04 -12.21
CA GLY A 314 -19.55 28.84 -11.37
C GLY A 314 -18.14 28.28 -11.27
N VAL A 315 -18.01 26.99 -10.96
CA VAL A 315 -16.71 26.34 -10.75
C VAL A 315 -16.00 26.13 -12.09
N GLU A 316 -14.79 26.69 -12.23
CA GLU A 316 -13.95 26.61 -13.44
C GLU A 316 -12.52 26.15 -13.11
N ASP A 317 -11.73 25.78 -14.12
CA ASP A 317 -10.30 25.46 -13.90
C ASP A 317 -9.50 26.69 -13.50
N ALA A 318 -8.65 26.53 -12.49
CA ALA A 318 -7.58 27.45 -12.23
C ALA A 318 -6.69 27.60 -13.48
N ARG A 319 -6.45 28.84 -13.89
CA ARG A 319 -5.53 29.15 -15.01
C ARG A 319 -4.11 28.65 -14.77
N LEU A 320 -3.69 28.67 -13.51
CA LEU A 320 -2.42 28.15 -13.03
C LEU A 320 -2.69 27.41 -11.73
N THR A 321 -2.43 26.12 -11.70
CA THR A 321 -2.44 25.32 -10.48
C THR A 321 -1.02 25.29 -9.91
N SER A 322 -0.90 25.39 -8.59
CA SER A 322 0.41 25.32 -7.94
C SER A 322 1.10 23.97 -8.25
N PRO A 323 2.41 23.96 -8.57
CA PRO A 323 3.14 22.70 -8.73
C PRO A 323 3.21 21.90 -7.42
N ASP A 324 3.12 22.58 -6.27
CA ASP A 324 3.09 21.94 -4.95
C ASP A 324 1.69 21.38 -4.60
N HIS A 325 0.67 21.60 -5.44
CA HIS A 325 -0.67 21.08 -5.21
C HIS A 325 -0.64 19.54 -5.23
N PRO A 326 -1.26 18.84 -4.25
CA PRO A 326 -1.20 17.38 -4.15
C PRO A 326 -1.58 16.61 -5.43
N LEU A 327 -2.63 17.01 -6.16
CA LEU A 327 -2.95 16.35 -7.45
C LEU A 327 -1.94 16.63 -8.56
N VAL A 328 -1.30 17.81 -8.59
CA VAL A 328 -0.28 18.07 -9.62
C VAL A 328 0.91 17.16 -9.38
N ARG A 329 1.36 17.06 -8.12
CA ARG A 329 2.40 16.10 -7.69
C ARG A 329 2.00 14.65 -7.98
N TYR A 330 0.74 14.28 -7.76
CA TYR A 330 0.22 12.96 -8.10
C TYR A 330 0.22 12.69 -9.60
N ALA A 331 -0.29 13.61 -10.42
CA ALA A 331 -0.34 13.51 -11.87
C ALA A 331 1.06 13.44 -12.48
N GLU A 332 2.02 14.20 -11.96
CA GLU A 332 3.43 14.13 -12.34
C GLU A 332 4.03 12.75 -12.01
N ALA A 333 3.82 12.25 -10.79
CA ALA A 333 4.27 10.92 -10.38
C ALA A 333 3.63 9.83 -11.24
N PHE A 334 2.31 9.89 -11.47
CA PHE A 334 1.58 8.94 -12.31
C PHE A 334 2.14 8.96 -13.73
N THR A 335 2.41 10.15 -14.28
CA THR A 335 2.98 10.28 -15.63
C THR A 335 4.38 9.68 -15.70
N HIS A 336 5.24 9.93 -14.72
CA HIS A 336 6.60 9.35 -14.68
C HIS A 336 6.56 7.82 -14.70
N TYR A 337 5.62 7.22 -13.98
CA TYR A 337 5.43 5.78 -13.90
C TYR A 337 4.42 5.20 -14.92
N PHE A 338 3.89 5.99 -15.86
CA PHE A 338 2.75 5.60 -16.69
C PHE A 338 2.96 4.25 -17.37
N ASP A 339 4.13 4.01 -17.98
CA ASP A 339 4.42 2.77 -18.69
C ASP A 339 4.33 1.55 -17.77
N LEU A 340 4.92 1.62 -16.57
CA LEU A 340 4.87 0.54 -15.60
C LEU A 340 3.46 0.36 -15.02
N ILE A 341 2.71 1.45 -14.82
CA ILE A 341 1.30 1.39 -14.40
C ILE A 341 0.45 0.72 -15.47
N ALA A 342 0.63 1.05 -16.75
CA ALA A 342 -0.07 0.42 -17.86
C ALA A 342 0.27 -1.09 -17.97
N GLU A 343 1.50 -1.51 -17.65
CA GLU A 343 1.82 -2.94 -17.56
C GLU A 343 1.31 -3.62 -16.28
N ARG A 344 0.79 -2.87 -15.30
CA ARG A 344 0.26 -3.43 -14.05
C ARG A 344 -1.24 -3.37 -13.93
N LYS A 345 -1.88 -2.38 -14.55
CA LYS A 345 -3.31 -2.11 -14.44
C LYS A 345 -3.96 -2.32 -15.80
N SER A 346 -4.71 -3.40 -15.92
CA SER A 346 -5.41 -3.85 -17.12
C SER A 346 -6.27 -2.72 -17.72
N VAL A 347 -6.99 -1.94 -16.90
CA VAL A 347 -7.77 -0.79 -17.41
C VAL A 347 -6.91 0.32 -18.02
N VAL A 348 -5.71 0.56 -17.48
CA VAL A 348 -4.78 1.58 -18.00
C VAL A 348 -4.05 1.04 -19.23
N HIS A 349 -3.77 -0.26 -19.28
CA HIS A 349 -3.30 -0.94 -20.49
C HIS A 349 -4.29 -0.77 -21.64
N GLU A 350 -5.57 -1.11 -21.43
CA GLU A 350 -6.59 -1.00 -22.47
C GLU A 350 -6.80 0.46 -22.89
N LEU A 351 -6.69 1.43 -21.97
CA LEU A 351 -6.70 2.84 -22.35
C LEU A 351 -5.56 3.21 -23.30
N ARG A 352 -4.35 2.67 -23.07
CA ARG A 352 -3.21 2.85 -23.97
C ARG A 352 -3.46 2.20 -25.34
N GLU A 353 -4.10 1.04 -25.39
CA GLU A 353 -4.49 0.38 -26.64
C GLU A 353 -5.59 1.15 -27.39
N VAL A 354 -6.54 1.80 -26.67
CA VAL A 354 -7.48 2.76 -27.26
C VAL A 354 -6.75 3.95 -27.89
N ALA A 355 -5.74 4.51 -27.20
CA ALA A 355 -4.94 5.62 -27.74
C ALA A 355 -4.16 5.21 -29.01
N LYS A 356 -3.57 4.02 -29.04
CA LYS A 356 -2.94 3.45 -30.25
C LYS A 356 -3.94 3.31 -31.40
N ALA A 357 -5.14 2.78 -31.12
CA ALA A 357 -6.19 2.66 -32.12
C ALA A 357 -6.63 4.02 -32.68
N CYS A 358 -6.75 5.04 -31.83
CA CYS A 358 -7.03 6.42 -32.25
C CYS A 358 -5.91 6.99 -33.14
N LEU A 359 -4.65 6.68 -32.82
CA LEU A 359 -3.51 7.10 -33.61
C LEU A 359 -3.52 6.49 -35.03
N VAL A 360 -3.80 5.19 -35.12
CA VAL A 360 -3.94 4.49 -36.40
C VAL A 360 -5.14 5.03 -37.19
N ALA A 361 -6.28 5.25 -36.53
CA ALA A 361 -7.47 5.83 -37.16
C ALA A 361 -7.16 7.21 -37.77
N LYS A 362 -6.54 8.12 -37.01
CA LYS A 362 -6.17 9.45 -37.50
C LYS A 362 -5.18 9.35 -38.67
N TYR A 363 -4.15 8.51 -38.57
CA TYR A 363 -3.20 8.29 -39.67
C TYR A 363 -3.89 7.81 -40.95
N LEU A 364 -4.78 6.81 -40.85
CA LEU A 364 -5.49 6.26 -42.01
C LEU A 364 -6.43 7.28 -42.65
N VAL A 365 -7.17 8.07 -41.85
CA VAL A 365 -8.08 9.10 -42.35
C VAL A 365 -7.31 10.26 -43.00
N GLU A 366 -6.22 10.73 -42.39
CA GLU A 366 -5.42 11.85 -42.91
C GLU A 366 -4.56 11.46 -44.12
N SER A 367 -4.22 10.18 -44.27
CA SER A 367 -3.52 9.64 -45.44
C SER A 367 -4.45 9.33 -46.62
N ASP A 368 -5.75 9.63 -46.49
CA ASP A 368 -6.79 9.27 -47.46
C ASP A 368 -6.77 7.77 -47.83
N ALA A 369 -6.55 6.92 -46.82
CA ALA A 369 -6.55 5.47 -47.02
C ALA A 369 -7.94 4.99 -47.44
N HIS A 370 -7.98 4.04 -48.37
CA HIS A 370 -9.22 3.43 -48.85
C HIS A 370 -9.78 2.47 -47.80
N LEU A 371 -10.59 3.02 -46.88
CA LEU A 371 -11.30 2.25 -45.86
C LEU A 371 -12.68 1.84 -46.39
N GLU A 372 -12.92 0.53 -46.44
CA GLU A 372 -14.20 -0.06 -46.80
C GLU A 372 -15.32 0.33 -45.83
N ASP A 373 -16.56 0.38 -46.31
CA ASP A 373 -17.75 0.71 -45.50
C ASP A 373 -17.98 -0.27 -44.34
N CYS A 374 -17.41 -1.48 -44.42
CA CYS A 374 -17.52 -2.50 -43.38
C CYS A 374 -16.91 -2.05 -42.04
N TRP A 375 -15.89 -1.18 -42.06
CA TRP A 375 -15.31 -0.58 -40.84
C TRP A 375 -16.33 0.29 -40.10
N LEU A 376 -17.20 0.99 -40.83
CA LEU A 376 -18.23 1.86 -40.27
C LEU A 376 -19.45 1.08 -39.80
N SER A 377 -19.86 0.03 -40.53
CA SER A 377 -20.97 -0.82 -40.09
C SER A 377 -20.64 -1.53 -38.78
N TRP A 378 -19.38 -1.92 -38.58
CA TRP A 378 -18.94 -2.63 -37.39
C TRP A 378 -19.08 -1.83 -36.10
N ALA A 379 -18.76 -0.55 -36.15
CA ALA A 379 -18.90 0.32 -34.98
C ALA A 379 -20.38 0.61 -34.64
N ASN A 380 -21.27 0.60 -35.65
CA ASN A 380 -22.72 0.60 -35.42
C ASN A 380 -23.20 -0.73 -34.80
N ASP A 381 -22.71 -1.86 -35.30
CA ASP A 381 -23.02 -3.20 -34.77
C ASP A 381 -22.52 -3.36 -33.33
N ALA A 382 -21.36 -2.78 -33.00
CA ALA A 382 -20.80 -2.78 -31.64
C ALA A 382 -21.71 -2.05 -30.64
N CYS A 383 -22.57 -1.12 -31.11
CA CYS A 383 -23.58 -0.44 -30.30
C CYS A 383 -24.93 -1.22 -30.27
N ALA A 384 -25.18 -2.09 -31.25
CA ALA A 384 -26.47 -2.74 -31.44
C ALA A 384 -26.77 -3.74 -30.31
N GLY A 385 -27.97 -3.62 -29.71
CA GLY A 385 -28.44 -4.53 -28.67
C GLY A 385 -27.86 -4.30 -27.27
N LYS A 386 -26.95 -3.33 -27.08
CA LYS A 386 -26.48 -2.92 -25.76
C LYS A 386 -27.48 -1.96 -25.11
N ALA A 387 -27.73 -2.18 -23.81
CA ALA A 387 -28.56 -1.30 -22.98
C ALA A 387 -28.00 0.13 -22.96
N GLU A 388 -28.86 1.11 -22.75
CA GLU A 388 -28.42 2.49 -22.56
C GLU A 388 -27.49 2.58 -21.34
N PRO A 389 -26.34 3.27 -21.45
CA PRO A 389 -25.43 3.41 -20.34
C PRO A 389 -26.10 4.18 -19.22
N CYS A 390 -25.81 3.78 -17.97
CA CYS A 390 -26.20 4.59 -16.83
C CYS A 390 -25.40 5.91 -16.89
N VAL A 391 -26.10 6.99 -17.23
CA VAL A 391 -25.51 8.32 -17.48
C VAL A 391 -25.15 9.02 -16.17
N GLU A 392 -25.83 8.72 -15.07
CA GLU A 392 -25.61 9.36 -13.76
C GLU A 392 -25.14 8.33 -12.73
N ILE A 393 -24.03 8.67 -12.07
CA ILE A 393 -23.46 7.86 -10.99
C ILE A 393 -23.32 8.72 -9.73
N PRO A 394 -23.34 8.11 -8.53
CA PRO A 394 -23.05 8.83 -7.31
C PRO A 394 -21.65 9.42 -7.40
N GLN A 395 -21.48 10.64 -6.88
CA GLN A 395 -20.17 11.27 -6.84
C GLN A 395 -19.15 10.33 -6.19
N LEU A 396 -17.91 10.30 -6.67
CA LEU A 396 -16.86 9.59 -5.97
C LEU A 396 -16.39 10.41 -4.75
N TRP A 397 -16.32 9.78 -3.58
CA TRP A 397 -15.82 10.41 -2.35
C TRP A 397 -14.88 9.45 -1.62
N ASN A 398 -13.83 10.01 -1.01
CA ASN A 398 -13.10 9.37 0.07
C ASN A 398 -13.16 10.26 1.31
N GLU A 399 -13.47 9.66 2.45
CA GLU A 399 -13.47 10.37 3.72
C GLU A 399 -12.50 9.64 4.66
N ARG A 400 -11.47 10.36 5.10
CA ARG A 400 -10.56 9.89 6.13
C ARG A 400 -10.80 10.75 7.38
N ARG A 401 -11.03 10.09 8.52
CA ARG A 401 -11.24 10.78 9.79
C ARG A 401 -9.99 10.67 10.62
N TYR A 402 -9.54 11.80 11.14
CA TYR A 402 -8.40 11.86 12.03
C TYR A 402 -8.85 12.40 13.38
N HIS A 403 -8.32 11.77 14.43
CA HIS A 403 -8.71 12.11 15.80
C HIS A 403 -7.46 12.56 16.56
N GLN A 404 -7.28 13.86 16.71
CA GLN A 404 -6.22 14.40 17.56
C GLN A 404 -6.80 14.72 18.95
N VAL A 405 -6.22 14.12 19.98
CA VAL A 405 -6.51 14.46 21.38
C VAL A 405 -5.34 15.26 21.93
N ARG A 406 -5.60 16.46 22.45
CA ARG A 406 -4.56 17.32 23.03
C ARG A 406 -4.61 17.23 24.55
N LEU A 407 -3.49 16.88 25.16
CA LEU A 407 -3.29 16.91 26.61
C LEU A 407 -2.37 18.07 26.98
N LEU A 408 -2.73 18.82 28.01
CA LEU A 408 -1.90 19.82 28.68
C LEU A 408 -1.89 19.51 30.17
N ASP A 409 -0.73 19.22 30.73
CA ASP A 409 -0.54 18.91 32.17
C ASP A 409 -1.48 17.80 32.68
N GLY A 410 -1.66 16.74 31.89
CA GLY A 410 -2.51 15.60 32.23
C GLY A 410 -4.01 15.89 32.16
N LYS A 411 -4.42 17.08 31.72
CA LYS A 411 -5.81 17.45 31.44
C LYS A 411 -6.04 17.52 29.95
N MET A 412 -7.21 17.08 29.49
CA MET A 412 -7.60 17.31 28.10
C MET A 412 -7.91 18.79 27.88
N MET A 413 -7.43 19.35 26.77
CA MET A 413 -7.77 20.72 26.39
C MET A 413 -9.19 20.74 25.82
N ASP A 414 -10.08 21.52 26.45
CA ASP A 414 -11.50 21.59 26.11
C ASP A 414 -11.73 22.21 24.72
N SER A 415 -11.90 21.36 23.71
CA SER A 415 -13.02 21.55 22.80
C SER A 415 -14.28 21.07 23.55
N PRO A 416 -15.44 21.73 23.48
CA PRO A 416 -16.64 21.33 24.22
C PRO A 416 -17.11 19.88 23.96
N ASN A 417 -16.55 19.19 22.94
CA ASN A 417 -16.72 17.75 22.69
C ASN A 417 -15.40 16.93 22.75
N GLY A 418 -14.28 17.50 23.22
CA GLY A 418 -12.99 16.83 23.43
C GLY A 418 -12.23 16.36 22.18
N VAL A 419 -12.85 16.39 21.00
CA VAL A 419 -12.26 16.00 19.72
C VAL A 419 -12.45 17.15 18.75
N VAL A 420 -11.35 17.78 18.32
CA VAL A 420 -11.38 18.60 17.10
C VAL A 420 -11.29 17.61 15.96
N GLY A 421 -12.46 17.15 15.49
CA GLY A 421 -12.54 16.42 14.24
C GLY A 421 -12.40 17.44 13.12
N ASP A 422 -11.19 17.61 12.60
CA ASP A 422 -11.05 18.28 11.32
C ASP A 422 -11.46 17.29 10.24
N HIS A 423 -12.48 17.67 9.46
CA HIS A 423 -12.93 16.88 8.34
C HIS A 423 -12.31 17.48 7.09
N ASP A 424 -11.15 16.96 6.70
CA ASP A 424 -10.57 17.32 5.41
C ASP A 424 -11.38 16.66 4.30
N VAL A 425 -12.19 17.46 3.61
CA VAL A 425 -12.98 17.03 2.46
C VAL A 425 -12.24 17.46 1.22
N CYS A 426 -11.61 16.51 0.55
CA CYS A 426 -11.01 16.73 -0.76
C CYS A 426 -11.87 16.02 -1.81
N GLY A 427 -12.18 16.71 -2.91
CA GLY A 427 -12.94 16.15 -4.02
C GLY A 427 -12.10 16.11 -5.30
N VAL A 428 -12.02 14.94 -5.94
CA VAL A 428 -11.40 14.77 -7.26
C VAL A 428 -12.51 14.48 -8.28
N TYR A 429 -12.56 15.28 -9.35
CA TYR A 429 -13.61 15.27 -10.37
C TYR A 429 -13.03 15.09 -11.78
N GLY A 430 -13.85 14.83 -12.81
CA GLY A 430 -13.39 14.71 -14.20
C GLY A 430 -14.26 15.51 -15.18
N GLY A 431 -13.80 16.60 -15.77
CA GLY A 431 -14.62 17.48 -16.66
C GLY A 431 -15.78 18.21 -15.92
N VAL A 432 -16.40 19.31 -16.35
CA VAL A 432 -16.46 20.26 -17.50
C VAL A 432 -16.59 21.69 -16.86
N GLU A 433 -16.20 22.88 -17.40
CA GLU A 433 -16.72 23.63 -18.58
C GLU A 433 -15.92 24.92 -18.98
N MET A 434 -16.20 25.38 -20.21
CA MET A 434 -16.19 26.71 -20.88
C MET A 434 -14.91 27.57 -21.04
N SER A 435 -14.57 27.71 -22.33
CA SER A 435 -13.93 28.83 -23.04
C SER A 435 -13.32 29.97 -22.24
N LEU A 436 -11.99 30.09 -22.28
CA LEU A 436 -11.32 31.39 -22.44
C LEU A 436 -10.04 31.24 -23.26
N ASP A 437 -10.06 31.88 -24.44
CA ASP A 437 -8.97 32.32 -25.31
C ASP A 437 -7.68 31.49 -25.29
N ARG A 438 -7.52 30.63 -26.31
CA ARG A 438 -6.20 30.33 -26.85
C ARG A 438 -5.57 31.65 -27.30
N ILE A 439 -4.65 32.17 -26.50
CA ILE A 439 -3.71 33.22 -26.92
C ILE A 439 -3.08 32.77 -28.24
N GLU A 440 -3.34 33.54 -29.30
CA GLU A 440 -2.83 33.32 -30.65
C GLU A 440 -1.29 33.34 -30.68
N LEU A 441 -0.67 32.20 -30.42
CA LEU A 441 0.75 31.98 -30.73
C LEU A 441 0.96 31.57 -32.21
N ALA A 442 -0.12 31.49 -33.00
CA ALA A 442 -0.08 31.12 -34.41
C ALA A 442 0.46 32.22 -35.34
N ASN A 443 0.70 33.45 -34.86
CA ASN A 443 1.18 34.55 -35.71
C ASN A 443 2.71 34.68 -35.84
N LEU A 444 3.51 33.72 -35.35
CA LEU A 444 4.98 33.76 -35.49
C LEU A 444 5.57 32.83 -36.55
N MET A 445 4.76 32.03 -37.25
CA MET A 445 5.27 31.16 -38.32
C MET A 445 4.37 31.13 -39.55
N VAL A 446 4.27 32.25 -40.27
CA VAL A 446 3.93 32.22 -41.69
C VAL A 446 4.88 33.13 -42.47
N SER A 447 5.84 32.52 -43.15
CA SER A 447 6.38 33.06 -44.40
C SER A 447 6.84 31.94 -45.31
N ALA A 448 5.90 31.40 -46.13
CA ALA A 448 6.07 31.16 -47.57
C ALA A 448 4.87 30.38 -48.17
N LYS A 449 4.06 31.10 -48.96
CA LYS A 449 3.49 30.80 -50.31
C LYS A 449 3.20 29.31 -50.65
N LYS A 450 2.08 28.87 -51.24
CA LYS A 450 1.00 29.52 -52.02
C LYS A 450 -0.10 28.45 -52.31
N SER A 451 -1.37 28.88 -52.24
CA SER A 451 -2.52 28.53 -53.12
C SER A 451 -2.99 27.07 -53.27
N LEU A 452 -4.15 26.74 -52.68
CA LEU A 452 -5.35 26.29 -53.41
C LEU A 452 -6.59 26.30 -52.49
N VAL A 453 -7.76 26.39 -53.13
CA VAL A 453 -9.10 26.67 -52.60
C VAL A 453 -9.51 25.71 -51.48
N VAL A 454 -9.88 26.24 -50.31
CA VAL A 454 -10.52 25.49 -49.22
C VAL A 454 -11.88 26.11 -48.93
N SER A 455 -12.90 25.25 -49.00
CA SER A 455 -14.28 25.52 -48.61
C SER A 455 -14.33 25.97 -47.15
N ALA A 456 -15.02 27.08 -46.88
CA ALA A 456 -15.13 27.65 -45.55
C ALA A 456 -15.99 26.76 -44.64
N THR A 457 -15.35 25.87 -43.88
CA THR A 457 -15.93 25.29 -42.66
C THR A 457 -15.76 26.31 -41.53
N ILE A 458 -16.85 26.60 -40.84
CA ILE A 458 -16.90 27.47 -39.66
C ILE A 458 -15.92 26.92 -38.61
N PRO A 459 -15.05 27.74 -37.99
CA PRO A 459 -14.20 27.27 -36.90
C PRO A 459 -15.08 26.96 -35.71
N THR A 460 -15.35 25.67 -35.50
CA THR A 460 -15.92 25.14 -34.27
C THR A 460 -14.98 25.55 -33.14
N GLU A 461 -15.45 26.33 -32.18
CA GLU A 461 -14.68 26.72 -30.99
C GLU A 461 -14.09 25.47 -30.34
N ALA A 462 -12.77 25.30 -30.44
CA ALA A 462 -12.07 24.15 -29.90
C ALA A 462 -12.14 24.20 -28.37
N ARG A 463 -13.09 23.46 -27.80
CA ARG A 463 -13.25 23.30 -26.36
C ARG A 463 -11.97 22.74 -25.73
N ALA A 464 -11.59 23.28 -24.58
CA ALA A 464 -10.50 22.75 -23.79
C ALA A 464 -10.83 21.30 -23.35
N PRO A 465 -9.83 20.41 -23.32
CA PRO A 465 -10.05 18.99 -23.02
C PRO A 465 -10.58 18.74 -21.60
N GLN A 466 -11.43 17.72 -21.46
CA GLN A 466 -12.29 17.45 -20.29
C GLN A 466 -12.33 15.94 -20.02
N GLY A 467 -11.61 15.42 -19.02
CA GLY A 467 -11.48 13.96 -18.81
C GLY A 467 -10.50 13.34 -19.81
N VAL A 468 -10.67 12.09 -20.25
CA VAL A 468 -9.69 11.43 -21.13
C VAL A 468 -9.53 12.18 -22.44
N ASP A 469 -8.37 12.82 -22.64
CA ASP A 469 -8.04 13.60 -23.82
C ASP A 469 -7.02 12.88 -24.70
N LEU A 470 -7.55 12.28 -25.77
CA LEU A 470 -6.76 11.65 -26.81
C LEU A 470 -6.50 12.62 -27.97
N ASN A 471 -6.59 13.94 -27.79
CA ASN A 471 -6.37 14.89 -28.88
C ASN A 471 -4.97 14.72 -29.51
N LEU A 472 -4.98 14.24 -30.75
CA LEU A 472 -3.78 13.99 -31.53
C LEU A 472 -3.48 15.10 -32.55
N ASP A 473 -4.32 16.13 -32.65
CA ASP A 473 -4.16 17.22 -33.63
C ASP A 473 -2.90 18.07 -33.42
N LYS A 474 -2.30 17.98 -32.23
CA LYS A 474 -0.99 18.58 -31.94
C LYS A 474 0.19 17.80 -32.52
N PHE A 475 -0.01 16.60 -33.05
CA PHE A 475 1.04 15.77 -33.63
C PHE A 475 0.88 15.68 -35.15
N CYS A 476 1.94 16.02 -35.88
CA CYS A 476 1.96 15.88 -37.34
C CYS A 476 2.31 14.44 -37.71
N MET A 477 1.43 13.78 -38.45
CA MET A 477 1.62 12.39 -38.90
C MET A 477 1.87 12.24 -40.39
N SER A 478 2.28 13.32 -41.05
CA SER A 478 2.43 13.36 -42.52
C SER A 478 3.50 12.40 -43.06
N ALA A 479 4.47 11.97 -42.24
CA ALA A 479 5.49 11.01 -42.61
C ALA A 479 5.75 10.03 -41.46
N PRO A 480 5.57 8.72 -41.68
CA PRO A 480 5.89 7.71 -40.68
C PRO A 480 7.40 7.58 -40.49
N VAL A 481 7.80 7.28 -39.26
CA VAL A 481 9.21 7.04 -38.91
C VAL A 481 9.58 5.61 -39.34
N ALA A 482 10.76 5.44 -39.93
CA ALA A 482 11.27 4.10 -40.24
C ALA A 482 11.61 3.37 -38.94
N ASP A 483 11.06 2.18 -38.74
CA ASP A 483 11.33 1.42 -37.53
C ASP A 483 12.72 0.76 -37.62
N ALA A 484 13.65 1.25 -36.81
CA ALA A 484 14.98 0.66 -36.65
C ALA A 484 15.12 -0.12 -35.33
N GLY A 485 13.99 -0.45 -34.69
CA GLY A 485 13.94 -1.07 -33.37
C GLY A 485 14.82 -2.32 -33.26
N GLN A 486 15.65 -2.35 -32.22
CA GLN A 486 16.27 -3.58 -31.75
C GLN A 486 15.38 -4.19 -30.67
N ASP A 487 15.13 -5.49 -30.77
CA ASP A 487 14.43 -6.22 -29.72
C ASP A 487 15.32 -6.37 -28.48
N ALA A 488 14.78 -6.09 -27.30
CA ALA A 488 15.47 -6.26 -26.02
C ALA A 488 15.10 -7.53 -25.26
N GLY A 489 14.11 -8.31 -25.73
CA GLY A 489 13.56 -9.46 -25.03
C GLY A 489 13.23 -10.65 -25.94
N THR A 490 13.24 -11.86 -25.37
CA THR A 490 12.91 -13.10 -26.10
C THR A 490 11.45 -13.55 -26.00
N TRP A 491 10.61 -12.86 -25.21
CA TRP A 491 9.21 -13.23 -24.90
C TRP A 491 8.20 -12.86 -26.00
N ARG A 492 8.54 -13.18 -27.25
CA ARG A 492 7.74 -12.82 -28.44
C ARG A 492 7.03 -14.01 -29.05
N GLY A 493 5.97 -13.71 -29.80
CA GLY A 493 5.20 -14.71 -30.53
C GLY A 493 4.08 -15.36 -29.72
N LEU A 494 3.33 -16.25 -30.37
CA LEU A 494 2.11 -16.87 -29.82
C LEU A 494 2.38 -17.78 -28.62
N ASP A 495 3.61 -18.26 -28.46
CA ASP A 495 4.02 -19.11 -27.33
C ASP A 495 4.00 -18.36 -25.98
N PHE A 496 3.92 -17.02 -26.01
CA PHE A 496 3.91 -16.15 -24.83
C PHE A 496 2.59 -15.38 -24.67
N VAL A 497 1.47 -15.95 -25.10
CA VAL A 497 0.13 -15.39 -24.89
C VAL A 497 -0.58 -16.13 -23.74
N GLY A 498 -1.35 -15.39 -22.94
CA GLY A 498 -2.22 -15.98 -21.93
C GLY A 498 -1.50 -16.80 -20.85
N ALA A 499 -2.06 -17.97 -20.52
CA ALA A 499 -1.52 -18.86 -19.48
C ALA A 499 -0.07 -19.34 -19.74
N SER A 500 0.35 -19.46 -21.00
CA SER A 500 1.71 -19.88 -21.36
C SER A 500 2.76 -18.87 -20.90
N PHE A 501 2.45 -17.57 -21.01
CA PHE A 501 3.31 -16.51 -20.50
C PHE A 501 3.52 -16.62 -18.99
N TRP A 502 2.42 -16.74 -18.24
CA TRP A 502 2.49 -16.81 -16.78
C TRP A 502 3.26 -18.03 -16.30
N THR A 503 3.07 -19.18 -16.95
CA THR A 503 3.86 -20.37 -16.67
C THR A 503 5.34 -20.13 -16.90
N ALA A 504 5.73 -19.43 -17.97
CA ALA A 504 7.13 -19.11 -18.25
C ALA A 504 7.75 -18.15 -17.23
N VAL A 505 6.96 -17.22 -16.69
CA VAL A 505 7.39 -16.27 -15.64
C VAL A 505 7.51 -16.94 -14.27
N ASP A 506 6.59 -17.85 -13.93
CA ASP A 506 6.50 -18.41 -12.58
C ASP A 506 7.34 -19.70 -12.40
N THR A 507 7.76 -20.36 -13.49
CA THR A 507 8.54 -21.62 -13.43
C THR A 507 10.02 -21.43 -13.69
N ASP A 508 10.85 -22.11 -12.90
CA ASP A 508 12.30 -21.95 -13.00
C ASP A 508 12.94 -22.56 -14.26
N ASP A 509 12.27 -23.55 -14.84
CA ASP A 509 12.71 -24.31 -16.03
C ASP A 509 12.07 -23.79 -17.35
N GLY A 510 11.43 -22.61 -17.31
CA GLY A 510 10.76 -22.02 -18.47
C GLY A 510 11.71 -21.52 -19.58
N PRO A 511 11.17 -21.16 -20.76
CA PRO A 511 11.95 -20.70 -21.92
C PRO A 511 12.60 -19.32 -21.75
N LEU A 512 12.22 -18.56 -20.71
CA LEU A 512 12.79 -17.25 -20.40
C LEU A 512 14.16 -17.36 -19.74
N ARG A 513 15.08 -16.44 -20.07
CA ARG A 513 16.33 -16.31 -19.32
C ARG A 513 16.05 -15.85 -17.90
N LYS A 514 16.96 -16.16 -16.97
CA LYS A 514 16.80 -15.83 -15.55
C LYS A 514 16.63 -14.32 -15.31
N ASP A 515 17.39 -13.48 -16.03
CA ASP A 515 17.32 -12.02 -15.95
C ASP A 515 16.00 -11.48 -16.50
N GLU A 516 15.50 -12.05 -17.60
CA GLU A 516 14.19 -11.69 -18.17
C GLU A 516 13.04 -12.11 -17.26
N ARG A 517 13.12 -13.30 -16.67
CA ARG A 517 12.15 -13.78 -15.69
C ARG A 517 12.10 -12.83 -14.50
N GLN A 518 13.24 -12.52 -13.89
CA GLN A 518 13.31 -11.59 -12.76
C GLN A 518 12.73 -10.22 -13.11
N PHE A 519 13.06 -9.70 -14.30
CA PHE A 519 12.50 -8.45 -14.81
C PHE A 519 10.97 -8.52 -14.95
N LEU A 520 10.44 -9.53 -15.64
CA LEU A 520 8.99 -9.69 -15.87
C LEU A 520 8.23 -9.97 -14.57
N SER A 521 8.81 -10.72 -13.63
CA SER A 521 8.23 -10.88 -12.28
C SER A 521 8.16 -9.54 -11.53
N GLY A 522 9.14 -8.65 -11.74
CA GLY A 522 9.12 -7.28 -11.24
C GLY A 522 8.03 -6.42 -11.88
N VAL A 523 7.86 -6.49 -13.22
CA VAL A 523 6.77 -5.81 -13.94
C VAL A 523 5.41 -6.31 -13.42
N PHE A 524 5.20 -7.62 -13.47
CA PHE A 524 3.93 -8.29 -13.14
C PHE A 524 3.88 -8.81 -11.70
N HIS A 525 4.29 -7.95 -10.76
CA HIS A 525 4.33 -8.28 -9.34
C HIS A 525 2.92 -8.69 -8.85
N PRO A 526 2.73 -9.87 -8.19
CA PRO A 526 1.40 -10.43 -7.95
C PRO A 526 0.44 -9.56 -7.09
N ARG A 527 0.99 -8.64 -6.28
CA ARG A 527 0.19 -7.67 -5.49
C ARG A 527 -0.07 -6.34 -6.18
N LEU A 528 0.80 -5.93 -7.10
CA LEU A 528 0.73 -4.61 -7.74
C LEU A 528 0.04 -4.68 -9.10
N SER A 529 0.17 -5.83 -9.77
CA SER A 529 -0.40 -6.08 -11.09
C SER A 529 -1.72 -6.86 -10.99
N ASP A 530 -2.77 -6.36 -11.63
CA ASP A 530 -4.02 -7.10 -11.86
C ASP A 530 -4.06 -7.77 -13.24
N ARG A 531 -3.05 -7.55 -14.10
CA ARG A 531 -2.97 -8.14 -15.45
C ARG A 531 -2.95 -9.67 -15.45
N ARG A 532 -2.58 -10.31 -14.34
CA ARG A 532 -2.69 -11.77 -14.19
C ARG A 532 -4.14 -12.26 -14.26
N GLU A 533 -5.10 -11.40 -13.93
CA GLU A 533 -6.53 -11.69 -14.02
C GLU A 533 -7.06 -11.63 -15.46
N ASP A 534 -6.28 -11.11 -16.42
CA ASP A 534 -6.63 -11.09 -17.84
C ASP A 534 -6.69 -12.51 -18.44
N GLY A 535 -6.06 -13.50 -17.77
CA GLY A 535 -6.12 -14.91 -18.16
C GLY A 535 -5.57 -15.14 -19.56
N ASP A 536 -6.35 -15.82 -20.42
CA ASP A 536 -5.95 -16.13 -21.79
C ASP A 536 -5.97 -14.92 -22.74
N LEU A 537 -6.60 -13.82 -22.33
CA LEU A 537 -6.60 -12.56 -23.07
C LEU A 537 -5.36 -11.70 -22.77
N PHE A 538 -4.50 -12.14 -21.85
CA PHE A 538 -3.28 -11.41 -21.51
C PHE A 538 -2.34 -11.31 -22.70
N LEU A 539 -1.84 -10.09 -22.91
CA LEU A 539 -0.84 -9.76 -23.91
C LEU A 539 0.47 -9.35 -23.22
N PRO A 540 1.61 -9.97 -23.60
CA PRO A 540 2.90 -9.61 -23.04
C PRO A 540 3.30 -8.18 -23.44
N PRO A 541 4.16 -7.52 -22.64
CA PRO A 541 4.63 -6.18 -22.98
C PRO A 541 5.48 -6.23 -24.24
N SER A 542 5.49 -5.14 -25.02
CA SER A 542 6.33 -5.04 -26.22
C SER A 542 7.80 -5.29 -25.89
N THR A 543 8.52 -5.92 -26.82
CA THR A 543 9.97 -6.18 -26.75
C THR A 543 10.81 -4.99 -27.24
N ASP A 544 10.17 -3.86 -27.56
CA ASP A 544 10.84 -2.63 -27.94
C ASP A 544 11.90 -2.22 -26.90
N ALA A 545 13.13 -1.98 -27.37
CA ALA A 545 14.25 -1.70 -26.47
C ALA A 545 14.05 -0.44 -25.62
N ALA A 546 13.38 0.59 -26.14
CA ALA A 546 13.16 1.82 -25.38
C ALA A 546 12.17 1.58 -24.22
N LEU A 547 11.05 0.91 -24.50
CA LEU A 547 10.09 0.54 -23.45
C LEU A 547 10.72 -0.40 -22.42
N VAL A 548 11.40 -1.47 -22.85
CA VAL A 548 12.05 -2.43 -21.93
C VAL A 548 13.11 -1.75 -21.06
N HIS A 549 13.91 -0.86 -21.64
CA HIS A 549 14.89 -0.07 -20.88
C HIS A 549 14.19 0.80 -19.84
N ARG A 550 13.16 1.55 -20.25
CA ARG A 550 12.36 2.40 -19.35
C ARG A 550 11.74 1.59 -18.20
N LEU A 551 11.15 0.44 -18.48
CA LEU A 551 10.58 -0.43 -17.45
C LEU A 551 11.66 -0.93 -16.46
N ARG A 552 12.87 -1.25 -16.93
CA ARG A 552 13.98 -1.64 -16.05
C ARG A 552 14.42 -0.51 -15.13
N GLU A 553 14.49 0.72 -15.65
CA GLU A 553 14.80 1.91 -14.82
C GLU A 553 13.75 2.09 -13.72
N LEU A 554 12.46 2.05 -14.07
CA LEU A 554 11.36 2.23 -13.12
C LEU A 554 11.33 1.13 -12.06
N ILE A 555 11.58 -0.13 -12.42
CA ILE A 555 11.71 -1.23 -11.44
C ILE A 555 12.92 -1.01 -10.53
N GLY A 556 14.04 -0.52 -11.07
CA GLY A 556 15.22 -0.17 -10.28
C GLY A 556 14.94 0.94 -9.24
N GLU A 557 14.10 1.92 -9.59
CA GLU A 557 13.63 2.95 -8.65
C GLU A 557 12.78 2.35 -7.52
N GLU A 558 11.90 1.39 -7.82
CA GLU A 558 11.12 0.67 -6.80
C GLU A 558 12.01 -0.17 -5.89
N ASP A 559 12.99 -0.89 -6.43
CA ASP A 559 13.94 -1.67 -5.64
C ASP A 559 14.76 -0.77 -4.71
N ALA A 560 15.19 0.40 -5.20
CA ALA A 560 15.84 1.41 -4.37
C ALA A 560 14.90 1.92 -3.25
N MET A 561 13.60 2.04 -3.52
CA MET A 561 12.61 2.39 -2.50
C MET A 561 12.44 1.28 -1.45
N ARG A 562 12.33 0.01 -1.87
CA ARG A 562 12.26 -1.16 -0.96
C ARG A 562 13.49 -1.22 -0.06
N GLN A 563 14.66 -1.02 -0.64
CA GLN A 563 15.92 -1.01 0.11
C GLN A 563 15.97 0.14 1.12
N ARG A 564 15.56 1.37 0.75
CA ARG A 564 15.45 2.51 1.69
C ARG A 564 14.49 2.22 2.85
N ARG A 565 13.34 1.59 2.58
CA ARG A 565 12.41 1.16 3.64
C ARG A 565 13.05 0.15 4.55
N LEU A 566 13.69 -0.88 3.99
CA LEU A 566 14.36 -1.92 4.75
C LEU A 566 15.47 -1.33 5.64
N ASP A 567 16.27 -0.41 5.12
CA ASP A 567 17.34 0.23 5.88
C ASP A 567 16.79 1.16 6.97
N HIS A 568 15.73 1.93 6.69
CA HIS A 568 15.07 2.73 7.71
C HIS A 568 14.44 1.85 8.79
N PHE A 569 13.71 0.79 8.40
CA PHE A 569 13.13 -0.17 9.33
C PHE A 569 14.18 -0.94 10.12
N ARG A 570 15.37 -1.17 9.57
CA ARG A 570 16.49 -1.71 10.33
C ARG A 570 17.00 -0.69 11.32
N SER A 571 17.04 0.60 11.01
CA SER A 571 17.65 1.64 11.86
C SER A 571 17.02 1.79 13.26
N THR A 572 17.81 2.19 14.26
CA THR A 572 17.30 2.52 15.61
C THR A 572 16.41 3.77 15.63
N SER A 573 16.36 4.55 14.54
CA SER A 573 15.51 5.74 14.39
C SER A 573 14.08 5.43 13.96
N PHE A 574 13.78 4.21 13.47
CA PHE A 574 12.41 3.85 13.14
C PHE A 574 11.57 3.73 14.41
N LEU A 575 10.43 4.43 14.43
CA LEU A 575 9.46 4.41 15.51
C LEU A 575 8.14 3.84 15.00
N THR A 576 7.51 2.96 15.77
CA THR A 576 6.21 2.38 15.39
C THR A 576 5.08 3.42 15.39
N SER A 577 5.22 4.48 16.19
CA SER A 577 4.28 5.59 16.25
C SER A 577 4.46 6.60 15.12
N ASP A 578 5.68 6.69 14.59
CA ASP A 578 6.01 7.53 13.44
C ASP A 578 6.97 6.76 12.52
N PRO A 579 6.42 5.91 11.64
CA PRO A 579 7.22 5.13 10.71
C PRO A 579 8.04 6.00 9.73
N GLY A 580 7.73 7.29 9.60
CA GLY A 580 8.34 8.21 8.66
C GLY A 580 7.76 8.13 7.24
N PRO A 581 8.15 9.08 6.36
CA PRO A 581 7.53 9.32 5.05
C PRO A 581 7.89 8.25 4.00
N LEU A 582 8.75 7.28 4.35
CA LEU A 582 9.08 6.17 3.46
C LEU A 582 7.98 5.10 3.46
N PHE A 583 7.12 5.08 4.47
CA PHE A 583 6.08 4.06 4.65
C PHE A 583 4.69 4.61 4.34
N PRO A 584 3.70 3.74 4.06
CA PRO A 584 2.33 4.17 3.89
C PRO A 584 1.84 4.99 5.08
N VAL A 585 1.19 6.10 4.80
CA VAL A 585 0.65 7.02 5.82
C VAL A 585 -0.37 6.35 6.75
N SER A 586 -1.00 5.26 6.28
CA SER A 586 -1.89 4.40 7.08
C SER A 586 -1.19 3.61 8.19
N TRP A 587 0.15 3.58 8.21
CA TRP A 587 0.92 2.97 9.29
C TRP A 587 1.04 3.89 10.50
N ALA A 588 1.12 5.20 10.28
CA ALA A 588 1.02 6.17 11.35
C ALA A 588 -0.40 6.10 11.94
N PRO A 589 -0.56 6.12 13.27
CA PRO A 589 -1.87 6.00 13.88
C PRO A 589 -2.79 7.13 13.37
N SER A 590 -4.06 6.80 13.07
CA SER A 590 -5.09 7.81 12.70
C SER A 590 -5.45 8.72 13.86
N SER A 591 -4.97 8.37 15.06
CA SER A 591 -5.19 9.06 16.30
C SER A 591 -3.89 9.33 17.03
N GLU A 592 -3.68 10.58 17.43
CA GLU A 592 -2.50 11.01 18.16
C GLU A 592 -2.88 11.76 19.43
N ILE A 593 -2.21 11.41 20.53
CA ILE A 593 -2.25 12.19 21.77
C ILE A 593 -1.07 13.17 21.71
N SER A 594 -1.34 14.44 21.44
CA SER A 594 -0.32 15.48 21.47
C SER A 594 -0.26 16.14 22.84
N GLN A 595 0.90 16.11 23.50
CA GLN A 595 1.13 16.82 24.75
C GLN A 595 1.68 18.22 24.43
N GLN A 596 0.83 19.24 24.53
CA GLN A 596 1.23 20.64 24.38
C GLN A 596 1.72 21.13 25.74
N GLY A 597 2.85 21.84 25.86
CA GLY A 597 3.19 22.55 27.11
C GLY A 597 4.63 22.47 27.65
N GLN A 598 5.48 21.54 27.20
CA GLN A 598 6.89 21.50 27.63
C GLN A 598 7.87 21.65 26.47
N ALA A 599 8.05 22.89 26.01
CA ALA A 599 9.07 23.28 25.02
C ALA A 599 10.54 23.08 25.46
N GLY A 600 10.79 22.31 26.53
CA GLY A 600 12.13 21.98 27.01
C GLY A 600 12.23 20.70 27.84
N SER A 601 11.16 19.91 27.99
CA SER A 601 11.18 18.70 28.85
C SER A 601 10.18 17.61 28.42
N SER A 602 9.80 17.54 27.14
CA SER A 602 8.78 16.60 26.68
C SER A 602 9.34 15.21 26.36
N HIS A 603 9.26 14.28 27.34
CA HIS A 603 9.25 12.81 27.10
C HIS A 603 8.82 12.03 28.35
N VAL A 604 7.68 12.39 28.97
CA VAL A 604 7.12 11.64 30.10
C VAL A 604 5.90 10.83 29.62
N LEU A 605 6.07 9.51 29.75
CA LEU A 605 5.14 8.37 29.61
C LEU A 605 4.80 7.80 28.23
N VAL A 606 4.91 8.53 27.12
CA VAL A 606 4.94 7.87 25.79
C VAL A 606 6.37 7.42 25.52
N SER A 607 6.62 6.13 25.76
CA SER A 607 7.88 5.40 25.49
C SER A 607 9.11 6.30 25.47
N ARG A 608 9.69 6.62 26.64
CA ARG A 608 11.09 7.10 26.73
C ARG A 608 11.87 6.33 25.67
N SER A 609 12.38 7.01 24.64
CA SER A 609 12.98 6.36 23.48
C SER A 609 14.00 5.36 24.01
N LYS A 610 13.61 4.08 24.00
CA LYS A 610 14.45 3.01 24.55
C LYS A 610 15.72 3.08 23.73
N SER A 611 16.87 3.25 24.39
CA SER A 611 18.12 3.22 23.66
C SER A 611 18.31 1.79 23.17
N LEU A 612 18.03 1.60 21.88
CA LEU A 612 18.17 0.31 21.22
C LEU A 612 19.65 0.09 20.89
N GLN A 613 20.22 -0.99 21.40
CA GLN A 613 21.57 -1.41 21.05
C GLN A 613 21.50 -2.59 20.07
N PRO A 614 22.15 -2.54 18.89
CA PRO A 614 22.19 -3.67 17.95
C PRO A 614 22.78 -4.93 18.58
N ARG A 615 22.15 -6.09 18.34
CA ARG A 615 22.56 -7.41 18.84
C ARG A 615 22.59 -8.47 17.72
N PRO A 616 23.52 -8.37 16.77
CA PRO A 616 23.64 -9.33 15.68
C PRO A 616 23.92 -10.76 16.16
N ASP A 617 24.46 -10.92 17.37
CA ASP A 617 24.73 -12.20 18.02
C ASP A 617 23.48 -13.07 18.22
N TYR A 618 22.27 -12.50 18.19
CA TYR A 618 21.01 -13.24 18.33
C TYR A 618 20.29 -13.58 17.03
N PHE A 619 20.83 -13.23 15.86
CA PHE A 619 20.15 -13.48 14.58
C PHE A 619 19.81 -14.97 14.37
N ALA A 620 20.72 -15.87 14.76
CA ALA A 620 20.53 -17.31 14.58
C ALA A 620 19.47 -17.91 15.52
N ASP A 621 19.25 -17.29 16.69
CA ASP A 621 18.29 -17.77 17.69
C ASP A 621 16.91 -17.12 17.54
N ALA A 622 16.84 -15.92 16.95
CA ALA A 622 15.62 -15.14 16.78
C ALA A 622 14.45 -15.93 16.16
N PRO A 623 14.60 -16.68 15.03
CA PRO A 623 13.48 -17.42 14.42
C PRO A 623 12.77 -18.41 15.36
N ARG A 624 13.46 -18.90 16.40
CA ARG A 624 12.84 -19.80 17.40
C ARG A 624 11.95 -19.05 18.38
N LEU A 625 12.36 -17.83 18.75
CA LEU A 625 11.63 -16.99 19.69
C LEU A 625 10.34 -16.46 19.07
N LEU A 626 10.36 -16.18 17.76
CA LEU A 626 9.21 -15.68 17.01
C LEU A 626 8.00 -16.63 17.05
N ARG A 627 8.22 -17.95 17.10
CA ARG A 627 7.13 -18.95 17.04
C ARG A 627 6.16 -18.90 18.21
N SER A 628 6.54 -18.28 19.32
CA SER A 628 5.76 -18.23 20.56
C SER A 628 5.35 -16.82 20.96
N THR A 629 5.58 -15.82 20.11
CA THR A 629 5.36 -14.42 20.46
C THR A 629 4.59 -13.72 19.35
N ASP A 630 3.51 -13.05 19.71
CA ASP A 630 2.77 -12.22 18.76
C ASP A 630 3.55 -10.93 18.47
N PRO A 631 3.55 -10.45 17.23
CA PRO A 631 4.21 -9.21 16.88
C PRO A 631 3.49 -8.02 17.53
N SER A 632 4.27 -7.13 18.15
CA SER A 632 3.79 -5.85 18.68
C SER A 632 3.50 -4.81 17.59
N PHE A 633 4.12 -4.99 16.42
CA PHE A 633 3.90 -4.21 15.22
C PHE A 633 3.85 -5.17 14.05
N ASP A 634 2.84 -5.04 13.20
CA ASP A 634 2.64 -5.91 12.05
C ASP A 634 1.90 -5.15 10.95
N LYS A 635 2.62 -4.75 9.92
CA LYS A 635 2.10 -3.92 8.83
C LYS A 635 2.68 -4.36 7.49
N SER A 636 1.95 -4.09 6.41
CA SER A 636 2.39 -4.36 5.04
C SER A 636 2.39 -3.11 4.19
N THR A 637 3.35 -3.04 3.27
CA THR A 637 3.40 -2.02 2.21
C THR A 637 2.53 -2.43 1.02
N GLU A 638 2.35 -1.53 0.06
CA GLU A 638 1.54 -1.70 -1.15
C GLU A 638 1.98 -2.89 -2.02
N ASP A 639 3.26 -3.22 -2.04
CA ASP A 639 3.81 -4.41 -2.70
C ASP A 639 3.61 -5.71 -1.90
N GLY A 640 2.98 -5.64 -0.73
CA GLY A 640 2.73 -6.79 0.13
C GLY A 640 3.90 -7.16 1.05
N THR A 641 5.03 -6.46 0.99
CA THR A 641 6.14 -6.66 1.92
C THR A 641 5.67 -6.39 3.34
N ARG A 642 5.77 -7.39 4.22
CA ARG A 642 5.29 -7.34 5.61
C ARG A 642 6.45 -7.08 6.55
N PHE A 643 6.29 -6.09 7.42
CA PHE A 643 7.27 -5.64 8.40
C PHE A 643 6.70 -5.90 9.79
N ARG A 644 7.47 -6.62 10.63
CA ARG A 644 7.03 -6.95 11.99
C ARG A 644 8.07 -6.62 13.05
N ILE A 645 7.59 -6.24 14.23
CA ILE A 645 8.42 -6.03 15.41
C ILE A 645 7.88 -6.89 16.56
N TYR A 646 8.72 -7.76 17.08
CA TYR A 646 8.44 -8.61 18.22
C TYR A 646 9.16 -8.08 19.45
N GLN A 647 8.43 -7.90 20.53
CA GLN A 647 8.99 -7.52 21.84
C GLN A 647 9.10 -8.78 22.68
N ILE A 648 10.32 -9.28 22.83
CA ILE A 648 10.63 -10.54 23.52
C ILE A 648 11.45 -10.18 24.77
N SER A 649 10.76 -9.88 25.86
CA SER A 649 11.36 -9.36 27.09
C SER A 649 12.13 -8.05 26.83
N SER A 650 13.47 -8.05 26.93
CA SER A 650 14.31 -6.88 26.64
C SER A 650 14.78 -6.81 25.18
N LEU A 651 14.45 -7.81 24.36
CA LEU A 651 14.78 -7.84 22.94
C LEU A 651 13.66 -7.27 22.08
N GLU A 652 14.07 -6.52 21.08
CA GLU A 652 13.24 -6.14 19.95
C GLU A 652 13.78 -6.84 18.70
N VAL A 653 13.00 -7.75 18.14
CA VAL A 653 13.34 -8.48 16.91
C VAL A 653 12.51 -7.92 15.78
N ARG A 654 13.17 -7.43 14.73
CA ARG A 654 12.54 -6.91 13.53
C ARG A 654 12.66 -7.91 12.40
N THR A 655 11.55 -8.18 11.73
CA THR A 655 11.49 -9.11 10.61
C THR A 655 10.83 -8.48 9.40
N THR A 656 11.19 -9.00 8.23
CA THR A 656 10.58 -8.67 6.96
C THR A 656 10.18 -9.95 6.22
N GLN A 657 9.09 -9.89 5.49
CA GLN A 657 8.60 -10.99 4.67
C GLN A 657 8.13 -10.41 3.34
N ASP A 658 8.81 -10.77 2.25
CA ASP A 658 8.37 -10.44 0.90
C ASP A 658 7.04 -11.14 0.60
N HIS A 659 6.31 -10.70 -0.44
CA HIS A 659 5.03 -11.32 -0.77
C HIS A 659 5.18 -12.82 -1.02
N ASP A 660 4.48 -13.62 -0.21
CA ASP A 660 4.51 -15.09 -0.20
C ASP A 660 5.90 -15.71 0.06
N GLY A 661 6.88 -14.89 0.45
CA GLY A 661 8.20 -15.31 0.86
C GLY A 661 8.25 -15.82 2.30
N GLU A 662 9.41 -16.35 2.70
CA GLU A 662 9.64 -16.71 4.10
C GLU A 662 9.93 -15.46 4.95
N GLU A 663 9.46 -15.48 6.19
CA GLU A 663 9.80 -14.43 7.14
C GLU A 663 11.29 -14.50 7.50
N SER A 664 11.98 -13.37 7.38
CA SER A 664 13.41 -13.24 7.64
C SER A 664 13.69 -12.21 8.73
N VAL A 665 14.65 -12.51 9.60
CA VAL A 665 15.11 -11.58 10.65
C VAL A 665 16.05 -10.56 10.02
N CYS A 666 15.70 -9.28 10.12
CA CYS A 666 16.46 -8.20 9.50
C CYS A 666 17.22 -7.34 10.52
N ALA A 667 16.76 -7.27 11.77
CA ALA A 667 17.49 -6.64 12.87
C ALA A 667 17.10 -7.24 14.24
N VAL A 668 18.03 -7.20 15.19
CA VAL A 668 17.79 -7.55 16.59
C VAL A 668 18.40 -6.48 17.47
N TYR A 669 17.63 -5.99 18.44
CA TYR A 669 18.00 -4.93 19.36
C TYR A 669 17.79 -5.38 20.81
N SER A 670 18.62 -4.89 21.72
CA SER A 670 18.31 -4.91 23.15
C SER A 670 17.91 -3.52 23.62
N SER A 671 16.79 -3.41 24.32
CA SER A 671 16.31 -2.19 24.95
C SER A 671 17.08 -1.95 26.25
N ILE A 672 18.00 -0.97 26.26
CA ILE A 672 18.64 -0.55 27.49
C ILE A 672 17.70 0.41 28.22
N THR A 673 17.13 -0.02 29.33
CA THR A 673 16.47 0.91 30.24
C THR A 673 17.55 1.80 30.86
N ALA A 674 17.40 3.12 30.75
CA ALA A 674 18.39 4.10 31.21
C ALA A 674 18.61 4.09 32.75
N SER A 675 18.02 3.14 33.46
CA SER A 675 17.96 3.07 34.92
C SER A 675 19.27 2.69 35.62
N SER A 676 20.34 2.36 34.88
CA SER A 676 21.62 1.94 35.49
C SER A 676 22.78 2.91 35.29
N LYS A 677 22.58 4.09 34.65
CA LYS A 677 23.66 5.07 34.39
C LYS A 677 24.32 5.67 35.65
N GLY A 678 23.91 5.29 36.86
CA GLY A 678 24.50 5.71 38.12
C GLY A 678 25.16 4.61 38.97
N CYS A 679 25.09 3.33 38.60
CA CYS A 679 25.81 2.29 39.34
C CYS A 679 27.26 2.26 38.88
N GLN A 680 28.19 2.61 39.78
CA GLN A 680 29.62 2.45 39.57
C GLN A 680 29.91 1.00 39.11
N ASP A 681 30.79 0.82 38.13
CA ASP A 681 31.21 -0.50 37.66
C ASP A 681 31.89 -1.34 38.78
N SER A 682 32.23 -0.71 39.92
CA SER A 682 32.78 -1.36 41.10
C SER A 682 31.69 -1.82 42.08
N ILE A 683 31.51 -3.13 42.19
CA ILE A 683 30.74 -3.77 43.26
C ILE A 683 31.69 -3.94 44.46
N ALA A 684 31.31 -3.44 45.63
CA ALA A 684 32.14 -3.57 46.82
C ALA A 684 32.22 -5.04 47.25
N GLU A 685 33.42 -5.54 47.59
CA GLU A 685 33.59 -6.93 48.04
C GLU A 685 32.76 -7.25 49.30
N THR A 686 32.52 -6.26 50.15
CA THR A 686 31.72 -6.39 51.37
C THR A 686 30.21 -6.40 51.11
N GLU A 687 29.78 -6.17 49.87
CA GLU A 687 28.36 -6.12 49.53
C GLU A 687 27.72 -7.50 49.67
N ARG A 688 26.55 -7.57 50.29
CA ARG A 688 25.86 -8.84 50.57
C ARG A 688 25.09 -9.30 49.34
N ILE A 689 25.12 -10.60 49.07
CA ILE A 689 24.26 -11.24 48.07
C ILE A 689 22.87 -11.41 48.68
N SER A 690 21.84 -10.90 47.99
CA SER A 690 20.44 -11.02 48.39
C SER A 690 19.75 -12.21 47.71
N LYS A 691 20.14 -12.54 46.48
CA LYS A 691 19.49 -13.59 45.67
C LYS A 691 20.46 -14.25 44.70
N ALA A 692 20.28 -15.55 44.48
CA ALA A 692 21.00 -16.30 43.45
C ALA A 692 20.01 -16.97 42.49
N LYS A 693 20.31 -16.91 41.18
CA LYS A 693 19.53 -17.55 40.11
C LYS A 693 20.46 -18.36 39.22
N LEU A 694 20.17 -19.65 39.04
CA LEU A 694 20.89 -20.53 38.13
C LEU A 694 20.11 -20.61 36.81
N TYR A 695 20.79 -20.32 35.71
CA TYR A 695 20.23 -20.34 34.36
C TYR A 695 20.86 -21.44 33.51
N VAL A 696 20.08 -21.91 32.53
CA VAL A 696 20.57 -22.73 31.43
C VAL A 696 20.12 -22.12 30.11
N GLU A 697 21.08 -21.83 29.24
CA GLU A 697 20.83 -21.39 27.86
C GLU A 697 21.32 -22.45 26.88
N ARG A 698 20.74 -22.46 25.69
CA ARG A 698 21.21 -23.28 24.59
C ARG A 698 22.34 -22.51 23.92
N ALA A 699 23.56 -23.04 23.91
CA ALA A 699 24.65 -22.40 23.21
C ALA A 699 24.39 -22.49 21.70
N GLY A 700 24.35 -21.35 21.02
CA GLY A 700 24.34 -21.30 19.57
C GLY A 700 25.53 -22.10 19.02
N SER A 701 25.28 -22.99 18.07
CA SER A 701 26.37 -23.72 17.40
C SER A 701 27.14 -22.72 16.54
N SER A 702 28.15 -22.08 17.11
CA SER A 702 28.92 -20.99 16.47
C SER A 702 29.68 -21.42 15.20
N THR A 703 29.65 -22.70 14.81
CA THR A 703 30.20 -23.18 13.54
C THR A 703 29.17 -23.02 12.42
N ALA A 704 28.96 -21.77 12.00
CA ALA A 704 28.25 -21.43 10.77
C ALA A 704 29.16 -21.69 9.56
N THR A 705 29.35 -22.96 9.19
CA THR A 705 29.63 -23.31 7.79
C THR A 705 28.29 -23.64 7.16
N ALA A 706 27.74 -22.67 6.43
CA ALA A 706 26.49 -22.76 5.70
C ALA A 706 26.57 -23.83 4.60
N GLY A 707 25.54 -24.66 4.50
CA GLY A 707 25.37 -25.60 3.39
C GLY A 707 24.71 -26.90 3.79
N HIS A 708 23.44 -27.03 3.41
CA HIS A 708 22.63 -28.24 3.35
C HIS A 708 22.09 -28.89 4.64
N GLN A 709 20.78 -29.06 4.54
CA GLN A 709 19.81 -29.66 5.43
C GLN A 709 20.05 -31.18 5.52
N GLU A 710 21.01 -31.61 6.33
CA GLU A 710 21.25 -33.03 6.58
C GLU A 710 21.06 -33.31 8.08
N TRP A 711 19.82 -33.65 8.44
CA TRP A 711 19.41 -34.07 9.80
C TRP A 711 19.45 -35.59 9.98
N ALA A 712 20.09 -36.33 9.07
CA ALA A 712 19.99 -37.79 9.03
C ALA A 712 21.13 -38.59 9.69
N LEU A 713 22.33 -38.06 9.96
CA LEU A 713 23.39 -38.85 10.62
C LEU A 713 24.25 -38.05 11.62
N GLY A 714 23.96 -38.20 12.91
CA GLY A 714 24.99 -38.12 13.97
C GLY A 714 25.47 -36.74 14.47
N LYS A 715 24.78 -35.63 14.19
CA LYS A 715 25.18 -34.34 14.79
C LYS A 715 25.02 -34.38 16.33
N PRO A 716 26.06 -34.00 17.10
CA PRO A 716 26.00 -34.00 18.56
C PRO A 716 24.88 -33.06 19.05
N PRO A 717 24.21 -33.41 20.17
CA PRO A 717 23.16 -32.57 20.72
C PRO A 717 23.71 -31.17 21.05
N PRO A 718 22.90 -30.11 20.82
CA PRO A 718 23.35 -28.74 21.03
C PRO A 718 23.81 -28.53 22.47
N HIS A 719 24.97 -27.90 22.60
CA HIS A 719 25.57 -27.64 23.90
C HIS A 719 24.64 -26.75 24.75
N LYS A 720 24.56 -27.07 26.05
CA LYS A 720 23.87 -26.24 27.04
C LYS A 720 24.94 -25.48 27.81
N ARG A 721 24.79 -24.16 27.93
CA ARG A 721 25.64 -23.32 28.76
C ARG A 721 24.88 -23.00 30.04
N PHE A 722 25.56 -23.11 31.17
CA PHE A 722 25.01 -22.81 32.48
C PHE A 722 25.74 -21.60 33.05
N PHE A 723 24.98 -20.70 33.67
CA PHE A 723 25.53 -19.54 34.35
C PHE A 723 24.69 -19.20 35.58
N THR A 724 25.32 -18.58 36.55
CA THR A 724 24.66 -18.13 37.78
C THR A 724 24.71 -16.62 37.85
N VAL A 725 23.57 -16.03 38.21
CA VAL A 725 23.40 -14.60 38.43
C VAL A 725 23.17 -14.39 39.91
N LEU A 726 24.01 -13.57 40.52
CA LEU A 726 23.90 -13.15 41.91
C LEU A 726 23.42 -11.70 41.92
N GLU A 727 22.35 -11.44 42.65
CA GLU A 727 21.81 -10.11 42.90
C GLU A 727 22.25 -9.69 44.31
N THR A 728 22.77 -8.48 44.45
CA THR A 728 23.24 -7.96 45.73
C THR A 728 22.12 -7.17 46.44
N VAL A 729 22.35 -6.81 47.70
CA VAL A 729 21.41 -5.98 48.48
C VAL A 729 21.31 -4.55 47.95
N CYS A 730 22.31 -4.04 47.22
CA CYS A 730 22.23 -2.73 46.57
C CYS A 730 21.72 -2.81 45.12
N GLY A 731 21.28 -3.99 44.65
CA GLY A 731 20.71 -4.18 43.32
C GLY A 731 21.73 -4.40 42.20
N HIS A 732 23.01 -4.56 42.52
CA HIS A 732 24.02 -4.98 41.55
C HIS A 732 23.84 -6.45 41.17
N HIS A 733 24.31 -6.80 39.98
CA HIS A 733 24.26 -8.14 39.46
C HIS A 733 25.66 -8.67 39.15
N VAL A 734 25.94 -9.92 39.50
CA VAL A 734 27.18 -10.62 39.15
C VAL A 734 26.84 -11.87 38.37
N LEU A 735 27.39 -11.99 37.15
CA LEU A 735 27.30 -13.20 36.35
C LEU A 735 28.57 -14.05 36.51
N ILE A 736 28.38 -15.34 36.80
CA ILE A 736 29.43 -16.34 36.90
C ILE A 736 29.16 -17.47 35.91
N GLU A 737 30.08 -17.70 34.98
CA GLU A 737 29.96 -18.76 33.96
C GLU A 737 31.31 -19.36 33.58
N LEU A 738 31.29 -20.56 32.97
CA LEU A 738 32.48 -21.16 32.36
C LEU A 738 32.43 -20.93 30.85
N LEU A 739 33.44 -20.22 30.31
CA LEU A 739 33.58 -19.95 28.89
C LEU A 739 34.13 -21.18 28.14
N ASP A 740 34.00 -21.15 26.81
CA ASP A 740 34.45 -22.25 25.93
C ASP A 740 35.98 -22.43 25.96
N ASP A 741 36.73 -21.40 26.37
CA ASP A 741 38.18 -21.47 26.61
C ASP A 741 38.56 -22.10 27.96
N GLY A 742 37.56 -22.59 28.72
CA GLY A 742 37.73 -23.21 30.03
C GLY A 742 37.94 -22.24 31.18
N LYS A 743 37.88 -20.91 30.97
CA LYS A 743 38.01 -19.92 32.04
C LYS A 743 36.67 -19.59 32.69
N ILE A 744 36.69 -19.37 34.01
CA ILE A 744 35.52 -18.88 34.73
C ILE A 744 35.43 -17.37 34.56
N ARG A 745 34.42 -16.91 33.82
CA ARG A 745 34.08 -15.50 33.67
C ARG A 745 33.31 -15.02 34.89
N TRP A 746 33.72 -13.85 35.37
CA TRP A 746 33.02 -13.05 36.37
C TRP A 746 32.74 -11.71 35.72
N SER A 747 31.48 -11.30 35.71
CA SER A 747 31.08 -10.02 35.13
C SER A 747 30.17 -9.29 36.10
N ALA A 748 30.64 -8.17 36.63
CA ALA A 748 29.82 -7.23 37.37
C ALA A 748 28.91 -6.47 36.39
N ASN A 749 27.64 -6.31 36.76
CA ASN A 749 26.58 -5.62 36.01
C ASN A 749 26.65 -5.83 34.49
N PRO A 750 26.59 -7.10 34.00
CA PRO A 750 26.70 -7.36 32.57
C PRO A 750 25.57 -6.63 31.83
N ARG A 751 25.91 -5.80 30.85
CA ARG A 751 24.93 -5.02 30.08
C ARG A 751 23.91 -5.89 29.34
N ASP A 752 24.28 -7.13 29.03
CA ASP A 752 23.48 -8.12 28.33
C ASP A 752 22.74 -9.09 29.27
N LEU A 753 22.81 -8.90 30.58
CA LEU A 753 22.28 -9.85 31.56
C LEU A 753 20.77 -10.10 31.41
N GLU A 754 20.00 -9.03 31.25
CA GLU A 754 18.54 -9.11 31.09
C GLU A 754 18.18 -9.88 29.82
N THR A 755 18.88 -9.56 28.73
CA THR A 755 18.72 -10.22 27.43
C THR A 755 19.11 -11.69 27.46
N ARG A 756 20.23 -12.04 28.10
CA ARG A 756 20.62 -13.45 28.29
C ARG A 756 19.63 -14.17 29.20
N GLY A 757 19.17 -13.50 30.24
CA GLY A 757 18.16 -14.01 31.17
C GLY A 757 16.84 -14.36 30.50
N SER A 758 16.40 -13.60 29.49
CA SER A 758 15.16 -13.86 28.75
C SER A 758 15.25 -15.03 27.78
N LEU A 759 16.46 -15.35 27.30
CA LEU A 759 16.71 -16.49 26.41
C LEU A 759 17.04 -17.78 27.16
N ALA A 760 17.45 -17.63 28.41
CA ALA A 760 17.79 -18.72 29.29
C ALA A 760 16.58 -19.21 30.09
N ARG A 761 16.56 -20.50 30.38
CA ARG A 761 15.60 -21.08 31.33
C ARG A 761 16.19 -20.98 32.73
N VAL A 762 15.42 -20.41 33.66
CA VAL A 762 15.75 -20.47 35.09
C VAL A 762 15.61 -21.91 35.57
N VAL A 763 16.68 -22.46 36.15
CA VAL A 763 16.72 -23.81 36.72
C VAL A 763 16.45 -23.78 38.22
N ARG A 764 17.01 -22.80 38.95
CA ARG A 764 16.87 -22.65 40.41
C ARG A 764 16.90 -21.18 40.83
N VAL A 765 16.25 -20.85 41.93
CA VAL A 765 16.24 -19.53 42.58
C VAL A 765 16.33 -19.69 44.10
N SER A 766 17.16 -18.92 44.78
CA SER A 766 17.26 -18.88 46.25
C SER A 766 17.45 -17.43 46.73
N GLY A 767 16.89 -17.12 47.89
CA GLY A 767 17.38 -16.02 48.73
C GLY A 767 18.73 -16.41 49.35
N CYS A 768 19.56 -15.41 49.65
CA CYS A 768 20.90 -15.60 50.21
C CYS A 768 21.03 -14.77 51.50
N HIS A 769 21.65 -15.32 52.54
CA HIS A 769 21.84 -14.61 53.81
C HIS A 769 23.29 -14.67 54.27
N GLY A 770 23.96 -13.51 54.29
CA GLY A 770 25.28 -13.40 54.93
C GLY A 770 26.47 -13.80 54.06
N VAL A 771 26.25 -14.22 52.81
CA VAL A 771 27.33 -14.31 51.80
C VAL A 771 27.63 -12.93 51.22
N THR A 772 28.90 -12.58 51.11
CA THR A 772 29.37 -11.35 50.46
C THR A 772 29.90 -11.59 49.05
N VAL A 773 30.05 -10.53 48.26
CA VAL A 773 30.68 -10.57 46.93
C VAL A 773 32.12 -11.09 47.02
N GLY A 774 32.88 -10.69 48.06
CA GLY A 774 34.23 -11.16 48.34
C GLY A 774 34.30 -12.67 48.58
N ASP A 775 33.35 -13.23 49.34
CA ASP A 775 33.25 -14.69 49.54
C ASP A 775 33.08 -15.45 48.21
N MET A 776 32.31 -14.86 47.29
CA MET A 776 32.07 -15.45 45.97
C MET A 776 33.29 -15.30 45.05
N MET A 777 34.06 -14.22 45.18
CA MET A 777 35.33 -14.07 44.48
C MET A 777 36.37 -15.09 44.97
N GLU A 778 36.50 -15.30 46.28
CA GLU A 778 37.38 -16.33 46.86
C GLU A 778 36.96 -17.73 46.38
N HIS A 779 35.66 -18.03 46.38
CA HIS A 779 35.12 -19.28 45.88
C HIS A 779 35.47 -19.52 44.40
N ARG A 780 35.32 -18.48 43.55
CA ARG A 780 35.72 -18.52 42.15
C ARG A 780 37.21 -18.84 42.01
N GLY A 781 38.08 -18.22 42.82
CA GLY A 781 39.51 -18.48 42.83
C GLY A 781 39.84 -19.95 43.10
N LYS A 782 39.19 -20.53 44.12
CA LYS A 782 39.31 -21.97 44.45
C LYS A 782 38.82 -22.87 43.32
N GLN A 783 37.67 -22.54 42.69
CA GLN A 783 37.16 -23.32 41.57
C GLN A 783 38.07 -23.26 40.33
N ALA A 784 38.67 -22.10 40.04
CA ALA A 784 39.56 -21.93 38.89
C ALA A 784 40.81 -22.81 39.00
N GLN A 785 41.36 -23.01 40.21
CA GLN A 785 42.49 -23.90 40.45
C GLN A 785 42.14 -25.39 40.25
N LEU A 786 40.90 -25.78 40.54
CA LEU A 786 40.43 -27.16 40.41
C LEU A 786 40.10 -27.56 38.96
N LEU A 787 39.72 -26.60 38.12
CA LEU A 787 39.24 -26.83 36.77
C LEU A 787 40.37 -26.59 35.76
N GLY A 788 41.27 -27.57 35.59
CA GLY A 788 42.42 -27.47 34.70
C GLY A 788 42.09 -27.27 33.21
N GLY A 789 41.84 -26.02 32.78
CA GLY A 789 41.87 -25.50 31.41
C GLY A 789 40.85 -26.00 30.38
N PHE A 790 40.25 -27.17 30.55
CA PHE A 790 39.35 -27.75 29.54
C PHE A 790 37.87 -27.46 29.81
N PHE A 791 37.17 -26.93 28.80
CA PHE A 791 35.71 -26.77 28.80
C PHE A 791 34.99 -28.10 28.59
N SER A 792 33.89 -28.32 29.32
CA SER A 792 32.87 -29.31 28.97
C SER A 792 31.50 -28.88 29.51
N PRO A 793 30.37 -29.30 28.89
CA PRO A 793 29.03 -28.93 29.37
C PRO A 793 28.78 -29.32 30.84
N SER A 794 29.28 -30.49 31.25
CA SER A 794 29.20 -30.96 32.64
C SER A 794 30.01 -30.08 33.60
N ARG A 795 31.17 -29.56 33.16
CA ARG A 795 31.97 -28.61 33.94
C ARG A 795 31.28 -27.24 34.02
N SER A 796 30.73 -26.74 32.92
CA SER A 796 29.95 -25.49 32.91
C SER A 796 28.78 -25.56 33.90
N LYS A 797 28.02 -26.67 33.86
CA LYS A 797 26.97 -26.95 34.86
C LYS A 797 27.51 -26.95 36.29
N ARG A 798 28.63 -27.64 36.54
CA ARG A 798 29.22 -27.75 37.89
C ARG A 798 29.70 -26.40 38.43
N VAL A 799 30.32 -25.56 37.59
CA VAL A 799 30.75 -24.20 37.96
C VAL A 799 29.56 -23.36 38.37
N ALA A 800 28.56 -23.26 37.50
CA ALA A 800 27.37 -22.46 37.75
C ALA A 800 26.62 -22.98 39.00
N GLN A 801 26.42 -24.30 39.10
CA GLN A 801 25.75 -24.90 40.25
C GLN A 801 26.54 -24.72 41.56
N GLY A 802 27.86 -24.86 41.54
CA GLY A 802 28.70 -24.63 42.72
C GLY A 802 28.66 -23.17 43.19
N ALA A 803 28.65 -22.22 42.25
CA ALA A 803 28.47 -20.80 42.57
C ALA A 803 27.09 -20.52 43.19
N TYR A 804 26.03 -21.12 42.62
CA TYR A 804 24.67 -21.03 43.16
C TYR A 804 24.59 -21.64 44.57
N ASP A 805 25.09 -22.86 44.74
CA ASP A 805 25.01 -23.58 46.01
C ASP A 805 25.79 -22.82 47.10
N ARG A 806 26.99 -22.31 46.79
CA ARG A 806 27.77 -21.47 47.72
C ARG A 806 27.00 -20.24 48.16
N ALA A 807 26.40 -19.50 47.22
CA ALA A 807 25.61 -18.32 47.55
C ALA A 807 24.36 -18.65 48.39
N SER A 808 23.74 -19.81 48.18
CA SER A 808 22.53 -20.25 48.90
C SER A 808 22.78 -20.97 50.23
N SER A 809 24.03 -21.34 50.53
CA SER A 809 24.39 -22.21 51.67
C SER A 809 24.63 -21.48 53.00
N ALA A 810 24.46 -20.16 53.03
CA ALA A 810 24.50 -19.34 54.24
C ALA A 810 23.18 -18.59 54.40
#